data_AF-A0A1D9FX77-F1
#
_entry.id   AF-A0A1D9FX77-F1
#
_cell.length_a   1.000
_cell.length_b   1.000
_cell.length_c   1.000
_cell.angle_alpha   90.00
_cell.angle_beta   90.00
_cell.angle_gamma   90.00
#
_symmetry.space_group_name_H-M   'P 1'
#
loop_
_entity.id
_entity.type
_entity.pdbx_description
1 polymer ?
#
loop_
_entity_poly.entity_id
_entity_poly.type
_entity_poly.pdbx_seq_one_letter_code
_entity_poly.pdbx_strand_id
1 'polypeptide(L)'
;MTNLRNWLSQKSPEEIEHFLGEIPRLWLEGGKVNNLSRLLSNYEFIEAKITHPEFGIKALIEDYQLIDNIDVYHPDYSEQTIKSLKLIQGALRLSTHILSQDPNQLPGQLSGRLLDCDPPDIQRLLQQIPQTNTTCLRSLRATLNPPTGRLLSTLIGHGDSVNAVAVTPDDTMVISGSSDHTVKVWDLNTGTEIRTLTGHSAPVNSVAVTPDGTRVISGASDHTVRVWNLATGKEILRFNGHSAPVNAVAVTPDGKKVVSVSIAKYDSIKVWDVETGKEELTLKGHGYLVRTVAITFDNRVISASDNGTIKIWSLTNGEMLFSIKHRDEVGSGSVQTVYAMVVTRDYKWLIYGYCHSDQSTNKIIIRNLKTLRQVFTLDGHNNLITALAVTPDRKQVISGSFLNTIKIWDIKSQEEILTFIAHDDSIYDIKLTRNGNQIISASKDKTIKVWNLESQEKHVELVKNKILVHDVKITPDGKQAICALQDHLIKIFNLEKLTIVYSFDGNHNYQDNFVMKIRKILKKNIFYICQNSYNYLNYRYRNINNKKNVSAVAFSSYGKNKKISKYSKYSDAIMKQFQYFERSKNIGVAITVNKLLVFINNEIASFDPGHFFTVYHFFNVCNYKKINSICDFISISQYLYISLLLFISVVCQLLIIIDDIILYILRYPNFSLIVFLLSLLDKLLYSLIPFIFNDSATTLSITPDGNYVIAGSTNSTIKVWHLQTKKLHFVLKGHQEEITSLAVTPDGKYLVSGSKDKTIKIWNLETRKECFTLTGHGDSVNTLSVTPDGNYVVSGSKDKTIKIWDLEKREEIFTFTGHTDSINRIKITSNGKLVISASSDKTLQVWDFETREVIATFTGESAINCCAVAPDDVTIVAGDEGGNMHFLRLEGVGSRE
;
A
#
# COMPACT_ATOMS: atom_id res chain seq x y z
N MET A 1 33.86 12.76 26.28
CA MET A 1 34.78 12.86 25.13
C MET A 1 34.08 13.73 24.10
N THR A 2 34.41 15.02 24.04
CA THR A 2 33.74 15.99 23.16
C THR A 2 34.40 16.10 21.78
N ASN A 3 35.31 15.20 21.43
CA ASN A 3 35.97 15.20 20.13
C ASN A 3 36.58 13.82 19.79
N LEU A 4 35.73 12.78 19.77
CA LEU A 4 36.18 11.41 19.47
C LEU A 4 36.66 11.33 18.01
N ARG A 5 36.02 12.07 17.10
CA ARG A 5 36.45 12.16 15.70
C ARG A 5 37.87 12.69 15.51
N ASN A 6 38.24 13.81 16.17
CA ASN A 6 39.63 14.31 16.08
C ASN A 6 40.62 13.30 16.68
N TRP A 7 40.24 12.62 17.76
CA TRP A 7 41.07 11.57 18.33
C TRP A 7 41.25 10.40 17.35
N LEU A 8 40.17 9.91 16.73
CA LEU A 8 40.22 8.84 15.72
C LEU A 8 41.09 9.23 14.52
N SER A 9 41.04 10.49 14.08
CA SER A 9 41.86 10.97 12.94
C SER A 9 43.37 10.98 13.21
N GLN A 10 43.78 10.97 14.47
CA GLN A 10 45.19 10.99 14.89
C GLN A 10 45.74 9.59 15.17
N LYS A 11 44.91 8.55 15.05
CA LYS A 11 45.22 7.18 15.44
C LYS A 11 45.56 6.30 14.25
N SER A 12 46.37 5.28 14.50
CA SER A 12 46.66 4.24 13.51
C SER A 12 45.42 3.38 13.23
N PRO A 13 45.30 2.77 12.04
CA PRO A 13 44.20 1.86 11.73
C PRO A 13 44.05 0.72 12.76
N GLU A 14 45.16 0.15 13.25
CA GLU A 14 45.11 -0.93 14.25
C GLU A 14 44.59 -0.45 15.61
N GLU A 15 44.93 0.77 16.03
CA GLU A 15 44.38 1.36 17.25
C GLU A 15 42.88 1.64 17.12
N ILE A 16 42.42 2.07 15.94
CA ILE A 16 41.00 2.27 15.66
C ILE A 16 40.26 0.93 15.68
N GLU A 17 40.83 -0.09 15.05
CA GLU A 17 40.25 -1.45 15.02
C GLU A 17 40.10 -2.02 16.43
N HIS A 18 41.17 -1.96 17.23
CA HIS A 18 41.12 -2.38 18.64
C HIS A 18 40.10 -1.58 19.45
N PHE A 19 40.01 -0.26 19.20
CA PHE A 19 39.05 0.61 19.88
C PHE A 19 37.59 0.31 19.51
N LEU A 20 37.29 0.06 18.24
CA LEU A 20 35.93 -0.23 17.79
C LEU A 20 35.51 -1.67 18.11
N GLY A 21 36.46 -2.61 18.13
CA GLY A 21 36.21 -4.03 18.36
C GLY A 21 36.16 -4.42 19.84
N GLU A 22 37.28 -4.28 20.57
CA GLU A 22 37.46 -4.92 21.87
C GLU A 22 37.07 -4.04 23.06
N ILE A 23 37.16 -2.72 22.92
CA ILE A 23 36.92 -1.79 24.03
C ILE A 23 35.51 -1.90 24.64
N PRO A 24 34.41 -2.05 23.87
CA PRO A 24 33.10 -2.24 24.46
C PRO A 24 33.06 -3.42 25.45
N ARG A 25 33.69 -4.53 25.07
CA ARG A 25 33.79 -5.74 25.88
C ARG A 25 34.75 -5.57 27.07
N LEU A 26 35.93 -5.01 26.85
CA LEU A 26 36.94 -4.78 27.89
C LEU A 26 36.43 -3.81 28.98
N TRP A 27 35.63 -2.81 28.61
CA TRP A 27 35.02 -1.91 29.58
C TRP A 27 33.91 -2.58 30.39
N LEU A 28 33.16 -3.51 29.79
CA LEU A 28 32.21 -4.32 30.54
C LEU A 28 32.94 -5.25 31.53
N GLU A 29 33.95 -5.99 31.08
CA GLU A 29 34.76 -6.90 31.91
C GLU A 29 35.51 -6.14 33.02
N GLY A 30 35.95 -4.91 32.74
CA GLY A 30 36.59 -4.02 33.71
C GLY A 30 35.63 -3.22 34.61
N GLY A 31 34.31 -3.46 34.55
CA GLY A 31 33.31 -2.79 35.38
C GLY A 31 33.09 -1.30 35.07
N LYS A 32 33.59 -0.79 33.94
CA LYS A 32 33.48 0.62 33.51
C LYS A 32 32.19 0.89 32.72
N VAL A 33 31.07 0.50 33.31
CA VAL A 33 29.75 0.47 32.64
C VAL A 33 29.25 1.87 32.24
N ASN A 34 29.54 2.92 33.03
CA ASN A 34 29.18 4.31 32.70
C ASN A 34 29.97 4.86 31.48
N ASN A 35 31.18 4.36 31.26
CA ASN A 35 31.95 4.73 30.07
C ASN A 35 31.37 4.04 28.83
N LEU A 36 30.96 2.77 28.97
CA LEU A 36 30.31 2.00 27.91
C LEU A 36 28.98 2.64 27.49
N SER A 37 28.13 3.02 28.45
CA SER A 37 26.84 3.70 28.13
C SER A 37 27.05 5.03 27.42
N ARG A 38 28.05 5.82 27.82
CA ARG A 38 28.42 7.07 27.15
C ARG A 38 29.00 6.86 25.76
N LEU A 39 29.70 5.76 25.52
CA LEU A 39 30.23 5.40 24.21
C LEU A 39 29.11 4.98 23.27
N LEU A 40 28.22 4.11 23.74
CA LEU A 40 27.06 3.63 22.98
C LEU A 40 25.95 4.68 22.84
N SER A 41 26.04 5.83 23.49
CA SER A 41 25.17 7.00 23.23
C SER A 41 25.89 8.09 22.42
N ASN A 42 27.14 7.85 22.00
CA ASN A 42 27.91 8.79 21.21
C ASN A 42 27.69 8.52 19.71
N TYR A 43 27.26 9.55 18.98
CA TYR A 43 27.00 9.44 17.55
C TYR A 43 28.28 9.14 16.74
N GLU A 44 29.39 9.79 17.07
CA GLU A 44 30.68 9.62 16.37
C GLU A 44 31.20 8.18 16.47
N PHE A 45 30.96 7.51 17.61
CA PHE A 45 31.31 6.10 17.79
C PHE A 45 30.42 5.20 16.91
N ILE A 46 29.11 5.43 16.92
CA ILE A 46 28.14 4.67 16.12
C ILE A 46 28.47 4.81 14.62
N GLU A 47 28.71 6.03 14.16
CA GLU A 47 29.10 6.34 12.79
C GLU A 47 30.41 5.64 12.41
N ALA A 48 31.45 5.78 13.23
CA ALA A 48 32.75 5.15 12.99
C ALA A 48 32.66 3.63 12.94
N LYS A 49 31.88 3.00 13.82
CA LYS A 49 31.73 1.53 13.85
C LYS A 49 30.94 0.99 12.65
N ILE A 50 29.93 1.71 12.17
CA ILE A 50 29.13 1.27 11.02
C ILE A 50 29.88 1.48 9.69
N THR A 51 30.68 2.54 9.58
CA THR A 51 31.44 2.87 8.35
C THR A 51 32.75 2.09 8.22
N HIS A 52 33.22 1.46 9.29
CA HIS A 52 34.45 0.67 9.26
C HIS A 52 34.29 -0.60 8.40
N PRO A 53 35.25 -0.96 7.52
CA PRO A 53 35.12 -2.11 6.61
C PRO A 53 34.97 -3.47 7.30
N GLU A 54 35.62 -3.66 8.45
CA GLU A 54 35.58 -4.93 9.19
C GLU A 54 34.42 -5.03 10.18
N PHE A 55 33.90 -3.88 10.60
CA PHE A 55 32.76 -3.82 11.50
C PHE A 55 31.52 -3.42 10.70
N GLY A 56 30.41 -3.23 11.39
CA GLY A 56 29.17 -2.84 10.75
C GLY A 56 28.05 -2.80 11.75
N ILE A 57 26.83 -2.63 11.25
CA ILE A 57 25.65 -2.56 12.11
C ILE A 57 25.46 -3.82 12.96
N LYS A 58 25.87 -4.99 12.46
CA LYS A 58 25.81 -6.25 13.19
C LYS A 58 26.63 -6.22 14.48
N ALA A 59 27.93 -5.91 14.35
CA ALA A 59 28.85 -5.84 15.49
C ALA A 59 28.41 -4.75 16.49
N LEU A 60 27.84 -3.65 15.99
CA LEU A 60 27.28 -2.62 16.86
C LEU A 60 26.07 -3.12 17.65
N ILE A 61 25.12 -3.82 17.02
CA ILE A 61 23.95 -4.38 17.72
C ILE A 61 24.40 -5.41 18.78
N GLU A 62 25.43 -6.20 18.50
CA GLU A 62 26.05 -7.13 19.45
C GLU A 62 26.62 -6.39 20.67
N ASP A 63 27.27 -5.23 20.50
CA ASP A 63 27.70 -4.40 21.64
C ASP A 63 26.53 -3.97 22.53
N TYR A 64 25.40 -3.56 21.95
CA TYR A 64 24.22 -3.19 22.74
C TYR A 64 23.62 -4.39 23.47
N GLN A 65 23.73 -5.60 22.93
CA GLN A 65 23.25 -6.82 23.59
C GLN A 65 24.09 -7.18 24.82
N LEU A 66 25.35 -6.76 24.88
CA LEU A 66 26.17 -6.92 26.09
C LEU A 66 25.51 -6.25 27.31
N ILE A 67 24.73 -5.19 27.09
CA ILE A 67 24.02 -4.45 28.15
C ILE A 67 22.76 -5.20 28.64
N ASP A 68 22.11 -5.98 27.78
CA ASP A 68 20.87 -6.69 28.14
C ASP A 68 21.09 -7.74 29.25
N ASN A 69 22.34 -8.19 29.44
CA ASN A 69 22.75 -9.15 30.46
C ASN A 69 23.15 -8.51 31.81
N ILE A 70 23.11 -7.18 31.94
CA ILE A 70 23.51 -6.48 33.17
C ILE A 70 22.31 -6.35 34.10
N ASP A 71 22.49 -6.67 35.39
CA ASP A 71 21.45 -6.51 36.40
C ASP A 71 20.97 -5.05 36.47
N VAL A 72 19.65 -4.87 36.32
CA VAL A 72 18.95 -3.57 36.32
C VAL A 72 19.21 -2.75 37.60
N TYR A 73 19.73 -3.38 38.66
CA TYR A 73 20.03 -2.78 39.96
C TYR A 73 21.51 -2.41 40.16
N HIS A 74 22.34 -2.42 39.12
CA HIS A 74 23.73 -2.00 39.25
C HIS A 74 23.81 -0.52 39.66
N PRO A 75 24.59 -0.15 40.71
CA PRO A 75 24.62 1.19 41.28
C PRO A 75 25.05 2.30 40.29
N ASP A 76 25.72 1.93 39.21
CA ASP A 76 26.19 2.86 38.17
C ASP A 76 25.16 3.11 37.03
N TYR A 77 24.00 2.45 37.02
CA TYR A 77 22.94 2.68 36.03
C TYR A 77 21.83 3.57 36.59
N SER A 78 21.43 4.58 35.82
CA SER A 78 20.09 5.16 35.95
C SER A 78 19.13 4.42 35.03
N GLU A 79 17.90 4.16 35.49
CA GLU A 79 16.81 3.57 34.71
C GLU A 79 16.60 4.31 33.37
N GLN A 80 16.79 5.63 33.38
CA GLN A 80 16.68 6.50 32.21
C GLN A 80 17.77 6.23 31.16
N THR A 81 19.00 5.88 31.58
CA THR A 81 20.10 5.53 30.65
C THR A 81 19.82 4.20 29.95
N ILE A 82 19.37 3.19 30.71
CA ILE A 82 18.99 1.88 30.13
C ILE A 82 17.86 2.05 29.13
N LYS A 83 16.84 2.85 29.47
CA LYS A 83 15.74 3.17 28.56
C LYS A 83 16.25 3.85 27.28
N SER A 84 17.18 4.80 27.41
CA SER A 84 17.78 5.49 26.25
C SER A 84 18.53 4.52 25.34
N LEU A 85 19.36 3.64 25.90
CA LEU A 85 20.14 2.66 25.14
C LEU A 85 19.24 1.65 24.44
N LYS A 86 18.16 1.18 25.08
CA LYS A 86 17.18 0.28 24.46
C LYS A 86 16.43 0.94 23.31
N LEU A 87 16.10 2.22 23.42
CA LEU A 87 15.47 2.98 22.32
C LEU A 87 16.44 3.17 21.14
N ILE A 88 17.71 3.49 21.41
CA ILE A 88 18.75 3.59 20.37
C ILE A 88 18.95 2.23 19.69
N GLN A 89 19.10 1.16 20.48
CA GLN A 89 19.22 -0.21 19.96
C GLN A 89 18.01 -0.59 19.11
N GLY A 90 16.78 -0.26 19.54
CA GLY A 90 15.56 -0.49 18.76
C GLY A 90 15.55 0.28 17.44
N ALA A 91 15.98 1.54 17.44
CA ALA A 91 16.05 2.36 16.22
C ALA A 91 17.11 1.82 15.24
N LEU A 92 18.25 1.36 15.74
CA LEU A 92 19.29 0.70 14.96
C LEU A 92 18.77 -0.63 14.38
N ARG A 93 18.11 -1.46 15.18
CA ARG A 93 17.51 -2.74 14.74
C ARG A 93 16.50 -2.55 13.62
N LEU A 94 15.60 -1.57 13.74
CA LEU A 94 14.64 -1.21 12.69
C LEU A 94 15.32 -0.75 11.40
N SER A 95 16.52 -0.16 11.50
CA SER A 95 17.24 0.44 10.38
C SER A 95 18.34 -0.48 9.81
N THR A 96 18.54 -1.67 10.36
CA THR A 96 19.64 -2.60 10.01
C THR A 96 19.74 -2.87 8.50
N HIS A 97 18.61 -3.15 7.85
CA HIS A 97 18.56 -3.45 6.42
C HIS A 97 18.93 -2.25 5.52
N ILE A 98 18.78 -1.03 6.03
CA ILE A 98 19.12 0.22 5.31
C ILE A 98 20.60 0.53 5.55
N LEU A 99 21.02 0.53 6.82
CA LEU A 99 22.37 0.91 7.22
C LEU A 99 23.44 -0.10 6.80
N SER A 100 23.07 -1.36 6.58
CA SER A 100 23.97 -2.36 6.00
C SER A 100 24.25 -2.13 4.51
N GLN A 101 23.35 -1.43 3.79
CA GLN A 101 23.53 -1.09 2.38
C GLN A 101 24.16 0.29 2.22
N ASP A 102 23.69 1.27 2.99
CA ASP A 102 24.15 2.65 2.94
C ASP A 102 24.27 3.25 4.36
N PRO A 103 25.47 3.21 4.95
CA PRO A 103 25.77 3.82 6.25
C PRO A 103 25.46 5.31 6.33
N ASN A 104 25.47 6.05 5.20
CA ASN A 104 25.27 7.50 5.19
C ASN A 104 23.82 7.91 5.52
N GLN A 105 22.90 6.95 5.57
CA GLN A 105 21.51 7.19 6.00
C GLN A 105 21.33 7.18 7.52
N LEU A 106 22.38 6.91 8.30
CA LEU A 106 22.34 6.92 9.77
C LEU A 106 21.71 8.19 10.36
N PRO A 107 22.09 9.42 9.93
CA PRO A 107 21.41 10.66 10.31
C PRO A 107 19.89 10.61 10.13
N GLY A 108 19.43 10.27 8.93
CA GLY A 108 18.02 10.26 8.55
C GLY A 108 17.21 9.21 9.32
N GLN A 109 17.78 8.03 9.50
CA GLN A 109 17.13 6.92 10.20
C GLN A 109 17.02 7.19 11.71
N LEU A 110 18.10 7.66 12.36
CA LEU A 110 18.07 7.95 13.80
C LEU A 110 17.16 9.15 14.09
N SER A 111 17.31 10.26 13.35
CA SER A 111 16.45 11.43 13.53
C SER A 111 14.99 11.11 13.21
N GLY A 112 14.71 10.33 12.16
CA GLY A 112 13.35 9.95 11.78
C GLY A 112 12.63 9.06 12.79
N ARG A 113 13.35 8.37 13.68
CA ARG A 113 12.78 7.42 14.67
C ARG A 113 12.86 7.91 16.13
N LEU A 114 13.86 8.72 16.46
CA LEU A 114 14.18 9.09 17.85
C LEU A 114 13.81 10.53 18.23
N LEU A 115 13.43 11.40 17.28
CA LEU A 115 13.23 12.83 17.55
C LEU A 115 12.21 13.10 18.66
N ASP A 116 11.12 12.31 18.70
CA ASP A 116 10.02 12.46 19.65
C ASP A 116 10.30 11.75 20.99
N CYS A 117 11.49 11.17 21.18
CA CYS A 117 11.86 10.51 22.44
C CYS A 117 12.39 11.54 23.46
N ASP A 118 11.82 11.51 24.67
CA ASP A 118 12.17 12.42 25.77
C ASP A 118 13.58 12.27 26.40
N PRO A 119 14.24 11.08 26.43
CA PRO A 119 15.47 10.94 27.21
C PRO A 119 16.62 11.88 26.80
N PRO A 120 17.33 12.48 27.77
CA PRO A 120 18.34 13.52 27.51
C PRO A 120 19.54 13.00 26.72
N ASP A 121 19.90 11.73 26.87
CA ASP A 121 21.02 11.13 26.14
C ASP A 121 20.70 10.97 24.65
N ILE A 122 19.44 10.69 24.31
CA ILE A 122 18.98 10.67 22.90
C ILE A 122 19.04 12.08 22.31
N GLN A 123 18.56 13.09 23.04
CA GLN A 123 18.62 14.48 22.57
C GLN A 123 20.07 14.94 22.36
N ARG A 124 21.01 14.54 23.23
CA ARG A 124 22.45 14.80 23.04
C ARG A 124 23.01 14.11 21.80
N LEU A 125 22.63 12.84 21.56
CA LEU A 125 23.04 12.10 20.37
C LEU A 125 22.54 12.81 19.10
N LEU A 126 21.27 13.22 19.06
CA LEU A 126 20.68 13.89 17.91
C LEU A 126 21.31 15.28 17.63
N GLN A 127 21.76 15.99 18.67
CA GLN A 127 22.47 17.26 18.54
C GLN A 127 23.87 17.14 17.90
N GLN A 128 24.47 15.94 17.90
CA GLN A 128 25.78 15.69 17.27
C GLN A 128 25.67 15.51 15.75
N ILE A 129 24.50 15.10 15.24
CA ILE A 129 24.28 14.80 13.81
C ILE A 129 24.64 15.97 12.87
N PRO A 130 24.20 17.22 13.13
CA PRO A 130 24.48 18.34 12.22
C PRO A 130 25.96 18.76 12.16
N GLN A 131 26.81 18.26 13.05
CA GLN A 131 28.24 18.56 13.09
C GLN A 131 29.06 17.62 12.20
N THR A 132 28.38 16.81 11.37
CA THR A 132 29.02 15.86 10.47
C THR A 132 29.38 16.52 9.13
N ASN A 133 30.59 16.25 8.63
CA ASN A 133 31.02 16.69 7.29
C ASN A 133 30.47 15.80 6.17
N THR A 134 29.68 14.78 6.50
CA THR A 134 29.10 13.82 5.56
C THR A 134 27.82 14.37 4.96
N THR A 135 27.72 14.38 3.62
CA THR A 135 26.49 14.76 2.94
C THR A 135 25.40 13.75 3.24
N CYS A 136 24.31 14.21 3.86
CA CYS A 136 23.22 13.33 4.30
C CYS A 136 21.87 14.04 4.36
N LEU A 137 20.80 13.26 4.40
CA LEU A 137 19.44 13.75 4.63
C LEU A 137 19.06 13.51 6.09
N ARG A 138 18.86 14.60 6.85
CA ARG A 138 18.37 14.54 8.22
C ARG A 138 16.86 14.75 8.26
N SER A 139 16.15 13.94 9.05
CA SER A 139 14.74 14.17 9.31
C SER A 139 14.54 15.25 10.37
N LEU A 140 13.66 16.20 10.08
CA LEU A 140 13.25 17.27 11.00
C LEU A 140 12.08 16.86 11.88
N ARG A 141 11.46 15.70 11.61
CA ARG A 141 10.31 15.17 12.36
C ARG A 141 10.43 13.65 12.52
N ALA A 142 9.95 13.10 13.63
CA ALA A 142 9.78 11.65 13.74
C ALA A 142 8.64 11.21 12.81
N THR A 143 9.01 10.55 11.71
CA THR A 143 8.08 10.14 10.63
C THR A 143 8.20 8.66 10.29
N LEU A 144 9.26 8.01 10.79
CA LEU A 144 9.50 6.58 10.66
C LEU A 144 8.93 5.85 11.88
N ASN A 145 8.78 4.53 11.79
CA ASN A 145 8.26 3.74 12.91
C ASN A 145 9.14 3.92 14.16
N PRO A 146 8.58 4.32 15.31
CA PRO A 146 9.35 4.53 16.52
C PRO A 146 9.80 3.19 17.10
N PRO A 147 10.93 3.16 17.85
CA PRO A 147 11.42 1.95 18.50
C PRO A 147 10.53 1.46 19.65
N THR A 148 9.58 2.28 20.13
CA THR A 148 8.56 1.87 21.11
C THR A 148 7.41 1.10 20.49
N GLY A 149 7.31 1.10 19.16
CA GLY A 149 6.25 0.42 18.42
C GLY A 149 6.36 -1.10 18.45
N ARG A 150 5.38 -1.76 17.83
CA ARG A 150 5.33 -3.23 17.75
C ARG A 150 6.36 -3.82 16.80
N LEU A 151 6.72 -3.13 15.71
CA LEU A 151 7.72 -3.65 14.79
C LEU A 151 9.10 -3.61 15.46
N LEU A 152 9.75 -4.76 15.55
CA LEU A 152 11.09 -4.88 16.15
C LEU A 152 12.18 -4.91 15.07
N SER A 153 11.93 -5.59 13.96
CA SER A 153 12.89 -5.75 12.87
C SER A 153 12.21 -6.10 11.55
N THR A 154 12.85 -5.70 10.46
CA THR A 154 12.50 -6.07 9.08
C THR A 154 13.72 -6.76 8.45
N LEU A 155 13.56 -8.03 8.10
CA LEU A 155 14.60 -8.84 7.46
C LEU A 155 14.39 -8.78 5.95
N ILE A 156 15.42 -8.29 5.24
CA ILE A 156 15.43 -8.14 3.78
C ILE A 156 16.65 -8.86 3.22
N GLY A 157 16.47 -9.54 2.10
CA GLY A 157 17.56 -10.22 1.37
C GLY A 157 17.08 -11.29 0.40
N HIS A 158 15.81 -11.69 0.45
CA HIS A 158 15.20 -12.52 -0.59
C HIS A 158 14.95 -11.73 -1.88
N GLY A 159 15.17 -12.37 -3.03
CA GLY A 159 14.96 -11.78 -4.35
C GLY A 159 13.48 -11.72 -4.79
N ASP A 160 12.64 -12.54 -4.15
CA ASP A 160 11.21 -12.70 -4.44
C ASP A 160 10.43 -13.04 -3.15
N SER A 161 9.11 -13.16 -3.29
CA SER A 161 8.10 -13.41 -2.28
C SER A 161 8.51 -14.48 -1.26
N VAL A 162 8.38 -14.18 0.04
CA VAL A 162 8.67 -15.14 1.12
C VAL A 162 7.41 -15.93 1.44
N ASN A 163 7.42 -17.22 1.14
CA ASN A 163 6.22 -18.07 1.17
C ASN A 163 6.00 -18.72 2.54
N ALA A 164 7.07 -19.03 3.28
CA ALA A 164 6.98 -19.71 4.56
C ALA A 164 8.10 -19.31 5.51
N VAL A 165 7.81 -19.39 6.81
CA VAL A 165 8.78 -19.14 7.88
C VAL A 165 8.68 -20.18 8.99
N ALA A 166 9.80 -20.43 9.66
CA ALA A 166 9.89 -21.24 10.85
C ALA A 166 10.86 -20.62 11.86
N VAL A 167 10.66 -20.90 13.15
CA VAL A 167 11.50 -20.39 14.24
C VAL A 167 12.21 -21.57 14.89
N THR A 168 13.48 -21.40 15.25
CA THR A 168 14.23 -22.44 15.96
C THR A 168 13.69 -22.67 17.38
N PRO A 169 13.86 -23.89 17.93
CA PRO A 169 13.42 -24.22 19.28
C PRO A 169 13.91 -23.33 20.43
N ASP A 170 15.04 -22.67 20.24
CA ASP A 170 15.72 -21.78 21.18
C ASP A 170 15.35 -20.30 21.01
N ASP A 171 14.45 -19.98 20.06
CA ASP A 171 14.04 -18.61 19.71
C ASP A 171 15.18 -17.68 19.26
N THR A 172 16.30 -18.24 18.77
CA THR A 172 17.46 -17.42 18.33
C THR A 172 17.48 -17.16 16.83
N MET A 173 16.86 -18.02 16.01
CA MET A 173 16.93 -17.93 14.55
C MET A 173 15.56 -18.08 13.88
N VAL A 174 15.45 -17.45 12.71
CA VAL A 174 14.34 -17.60 11.77
C VAL A 174 14.83 -18.26 10.51
N ILE A 175 14.04 -19.18 9.98
CA ILE A 175 14.26 -19.84 8.69
C ILE A 175 13.16 -19.39 7.76
N SER A 176 13.49 -19.03 6.54
CA SER A 176 12.52 -18.63 5.52
C SER A 176 12.72 -19.37 4.21
N GLY A 177 11.61 -19.72 3.55
CA GLY A 177 11.59 -20.24 2.18
C GLY A 177 10.94 -19.23 1.24
N SER A 178 11.57 -18.97 0.10
CA SER A 178 11.12 -17.96 -0.86
C SER A 178 10.91 -18.50 -2.27
N SER A 179 10.14 -17.73 -3.04
CA SER A 179 9.98 -17.90 -4.48
C SER A 179 11.27 -17.69 -5.27
N ASP A 180 12.30 -17.09 -4.67
CA ASP A 180 13.66 -16.97 -5.24
C ASP A 180 14.45 -18.29 -5.26
N HIS A 181 13.81 -19.40 -4.88
CA HIS A 181 14.36 -20.77 -4.86
C HIS A 181 15.38 -21.02 -3.74
N THR A 182 15.51 -20.10 -2.79
CA THR A 182 16.43 -20.23 -1.66
C THR A 182 15.71 -20.43 -0.33
N VAL A 183 16.43 -21.04 0.61
CA VAL A 183 16.07 -21.01 2.03
C VAL A 183 17.12 -20.15 2.74
N LYS A 184 16.70 -19.16 3.54
CA LYS A 184 17.63 -18.32 4.30
C LYS A 184 17.48 -18.56 5.80
N VAL A 185 18.60 -18.44 6.51
CA VAL A 185 18.68 -18.52 7.97
C VAL A 185 19.08 -17.14 8.49
N TRP A 186 18.29 -16.62 9.42
CA TRP A 186 18.42 -15.28 9.97
C TRP A 186 18.64 -15.37 11.48
N ASP A 187 19.46 -14.47 11.98
CA ASP A 187 19.59 -14.23 13.42
C ASP A 187 18.44 -13.31 13.87
N LEU A 188 17.61 -13.78 14.80
CA LEU A 188 16.42 -13.04 15.25
C LEU A 188 16.80 -11.80 16.09
N ASN A 189 17.97 -11.81 16.73
CA ASN A 189 18.39 -10.75 17.65
C ASN A 189 19.03 -9.56 16.92
N THR A 190 19.85 -9.84 15.91
CA THR A 190 20.53 -8.84 15.07
C THR A 190 19.72 -8.49 13.82
N GLY A 191 18.82 -9.38 13.39
CA GLY A 191 18.07 -9.24 12.14
C GLY A 191 18.91 -9.45 10.89
N THR A 192 20.08 -10.08 11.02
CA THR A 192 21.02 -10.28 9.91
C THR A 192 20.92 -11.68 9.30
N GLU A 193 21.24 -11.79 8.02
CA GLU A 193 21.34 -13.08 7.36
C GLU A 193 22.59 -13.83 7.84
N ILE A 194 22.42 -15.05 8.37
CA ILE A 194 23.51 -15.95 8.74
C ILE A 194 23.95 -16.77 7.53
N ARG A 195 22.97 -17.27 6.75
CA ARG A 195 23.26 -18.19 5.65
C ARG A 195 22.15 -18.23 4.60
N THR A 196 22.54 -18.36 3.33
CA THR A 196 21.66 -18.81 2.23
C THR A 196 21.92 -20.27 1.91
N LEU A 197 20.87 -21.08 1.91
CA LEU A 197 20.86 -22.47 1.47
C LEU A 197 20.32 -22.52 0.03
N THR A 198 21.21 -22.82 -0.92
CA THR A 198 20.87 -22.94 -2.34
C THR A 198 20.81 -24.39 -2.78
N GLY A 199 19.92 -24.69 -3.71
CA GLY A 199 19.87 -26.00 -4.35
C GLY A 199 18.53 -26.36 -4.96
N HIS A 200 17.42 -25.80 -4.47
CA HIS A 200 16.11 -25.94 -5.11
C HIS A 200 16.12 -25.24 -6.47
N SER A 201 15.44 -25.83 -7.46
CA SER A 201 15.36 -25.27 -8.82
C SER A 201 14.04 -24.55 -9.10
N ALA A 202 13.18 -24.41 -8.08
CA ALA A 202 11.86 -23.79 -8.17
C ALA A 202 11.47 -23.22 -6.79
N PRO A 203 10.38 -22.42 -6.70
CA PRO A 203 9.95 -21.76 -5.46
C PRO A 203 9.85 -22.69 -4.26
N VAL A 204 10.41 -22.27 -3.13
CA VAL A 204 10.26 -22.96 -1.85
C VAL A 204 8.94 -22.52 -1.23
N ASN A 205 8.03 -23.47 -1.00
CA ASN A 205 6.66 -23.18 -0.56
C ASN A 205 6.48 -23.36 0.95
N SER A 206 7.32 -24.19 1.58
CA SER A 206 7.18 -24.50 3.01
C SER A 206 8.52 -24.86 3.64
N VAL A 207 8.70 -24.43 4.89
CA VAL A 207 9.87 -24.73 5.70
C VAL A 207 9.46 -25.17 7.10
N ALA A 208 10.24 -26.06 7.70
CA ALA A 208 10.08 -26.49 9.09
C ALA A 208 11.45 -26.77 9.71
N VAL A 209 11.54 -26.69 11.04
CA VAL A 209 12.77 -26.96 11.81
C VAL A 209 12.54 -28.19 12.67
N THR A 210 13.55 -29.03 12.81
CA THR A 210 13.48 -30.19 13.71
C THR A 210 13.41 -29.74 15.18
N PRO A 211 12.75 -30.52 16.07
CA PRO A 211 12.58 -30.13 17.48
C PRO A 211 13.86 -29.94 18.28
N ASP A 212 14.97 -30.55 17.84
CA ASP A 212 16.33 -30.40 18.38
C ASP A 212 17.05 -29.14 17.87
N GLY A 213 16.49 -28.44 16.88
CA GLY A 213 17.04 -27.21 16.31
C GLY A 213 18.23 -27.43 15.37
N THR A 214 18.56 -28.67 15.00
CA THR A 214 19.79 -28.95 14.25
C THR A 214 19.59 -29.04 12.73
N ARG A 215 18.37 -29.31 12.27
CA ARG A 215 18.04 -29.52 10.85
C ARG A 215 16.88 -28.64 10.39
N VAL A 216 16.95 -28.25 9.12
CA VAL A 216 15.88 -27.56 8.39
C VAL A 216 15.31 -28.48 7.34
N ILE A 217 13.99 -28.49 7.19
CA ILE A 217 13.30 -29.22 6.14
C ILE A 217 12.60 -28.22 5.23
N SER A 218 12.81 -28.32 3.93
CA SER A 218 12.17 -27.47 2.93
C SER A 218 11.40 -28.30 1.91
N GLY A 219 10.19 -27.86 1.57
CA GLY A 219 9.38 -28.41 0.48
C GLY A 219 9.21 -27.37 -0.61
N ALA A 220 9.46 -27.75 -1.85
CA ALA A 220 9.48 -26.83 -2.98
C ALA A 220 8.65 -27.29 -4.18
N SER A 221 8.46 -26.35 -5.10
CA SER A 221 7.78 -26.58 -6.37
C SER A 221 8.56 -27.47 -7.33
N ASP A 222 9.83 -27.78 -7.04
CA ASP A 222 10.68 -28.72 -7.79
C ASP A 222 10.34 -30.20 -7.50
N HIS A 223 9.25 -30.43 -6.76
CA HIS A 223 8.74 -31.75 -6.36
C HIS A 223 9.61 -32.46 -5.31
N THR A 224 10.61 -31.78 -4.75
CA THR A 224 11.51 -32.36 -3.75
C THR A 224 11.22 -31.84 -2.34
N VAL A 225 11.53 -32.69 -1.36
CA VAL A 225 11.70 -32.27 0.03
C VAL A 225 13.17 -32.44 0.37
N ARG A 226 13.78 -31.43 0.98
CA ARG A 226 15.21 -31.46 1.35
C ARG A 226 15.40 -31.26 2.83
N VAL A 227 16.43 -31.91 3.36
CA VAL A 227 16.87 -31.79 4.75
C VAL A 227 18.25 -31.17 4.74
N TRP A 228 18.42 -30.09 5.50
CA TRP A 228 19.64 -29.31 5.59
C TRP A 228 20.18 -29.35 7.00
N ASN A 229 21.50 -29.37 7.13
CA ASN A 229 22.16 -29.19 8.41
C ASN A 229 22.25 -27.69 8.71
N LEU A 230 21.68 -27.23 9.83
CA LEU A 230 21.62 -25.80 10.15
C LEU A 230 23.01 -25.20 10.41
N ALA A 231 23.89 -25.96 11.08
CA ALA A 231 25.24 -25.48 11.43
C ALA A 231 26.14 -25.29 10.20
N THR A 232 26.15 -26.27 9.29
CA THR A 232 27.03 -26.27 8.10
C THR A 232 26.37 -25.68 6.85
N GLY A 233 25.05 -25.63 6.80
CA GLY A 233 24.27 -25.25 5.63
C GLY A 233 24.27 -26.26 4.49
N LYS A 234 24.83 -27.47 4.70
CA LYS A 234 24.88 -28.49 3.65
C LYS A 234 23.58 -29.28 3.61
N GLU A 235 23.17 -29.65 2.40
CA GLU A 235 22.10 -30.62 2.17
C GLU A 235 22.54 -31.98 2.73
N ILE A 236 21.74 -32.56 3.63
CA ILE A 236 21.95 -33.90 4.20
C ILE A 236 21.21 -34.95 3.36
N LEU A 237 19.92 -34.69 3.08
CA LEU A 237 19.03 -35.63 2.38
C LEU A 237 18.12 -34.91 1.40
N ARG A 238 17.72 -35.66 0.37
CA ARG A 238 16.73 -35.25 -0.63
C ARG A 238 15.73 -36.38 -0.83
N PHE A 239 14.46 -36.08 -0.59
CA PHE A 239 13.36 -36.99 -0.86
C PHE A 239 12.77 -36.69 -2.22
N ASN A 240 12.90 -37.68 -3.11
CA ASN A 240 12.29 -37.68 -4.44
C ASN A 240 11.13 -38.69 -4.40
N GLY A 241 9.95 -38.29 -4.86
CA GLY A 241 8.81 -39.20 -4.93
C GLY A 241 7.45 -38.53 -5.07
N HIS A 242 7.36 -37.22 -4.83
CA HIS A 242 6.19 -36.46 -5.26
C HIS A 242 6.20 -36.26 -6.77
N SER A 243 5.05 -36.45 -7.41
CA SER A 243 4.85 -36.19 -8.84
C SER A 243 4.35 -34.76 -9.13
N ALA A 244 4.22 -33.94 -8.09
CA ALA A 244 3.65 -32.60 -8.15
C ALA A 244 4.33 -31.68 -7.12
N PRO A 245 4.23 -30.35 -7.28
CA PRO A 245 4.79 -29.36 -6.35
C PRO A 245 4.45 -29.67 -4.88
N VAL A 246 5.47 -29.63 -4.02
CA VAL A 246 5.28 -29.76 -2.57
C VAL A 246 4.81 -28.42 -2.03
N ASN A 247 3.67 -28.41 -1.36
CA ASN A 247 3.02 -27.20 -0.85
C ASN A 247 3.25 -26.99 0.65
N ALA A 248 3.33 -28.06 1.45
CA ALA A 248 3.50 -27.98 2.89
C ALA A 248 4.38 -29.11 3.42
N VAL A 249 5.18 -28.81 4.46
CA VAL A 249 5.96 -29.80 5.21
C VAL A 249 5.74 -29.64 6.71
N ALA A 250 5.80 -30.74 7.45
CA ALA A 250 5.76 -30.75 8.90
C ALA A 250 6.66 -31.87 9.45
N VAL A 251 7.21 -31.65 10.65
CA VAL A 251 8.11 -32.60 11.33
C VAL A 251 7.42 -33.20 12.53
N THR A 252 7.62 -34.49 12.76
CA THR A 252 7.14 -35.13 13.99
C THR A 252 7.83 -34.54 15.23
N PRO A 253 7.14 -34.52 16.39
CA PRO A 253 7.72 -33.98 17.63
C PRO A 253 8.96 -34.72 18.14
N ASP A 254 9.19 -35.97 17.70
CA ASP A 254 10.42 -36.71 17.97
C ASP A 254 11.56 -36.39 16.98
N GLY A 255 11.29 -35.60 15.93
CA GLY A 255 12.26 -35.20 14.91
C GLY A 255 12.66 -36.30 13.92
N LYS A 256 12.05 -37.49 13.99
CA LYS A 256 12.46 -38.67 13.20
C LYS A 256 11.77 -38.77 11.84
N LYS A 257 10.59 -38.19 11.69
CA LYS A 257 9.79 -38.29 10.47
C LYS A 257 9.39 -36.92 9.93
N VAL A 258 9.27 -36.85 8.60
CA VAL A 258 8.77 -35.69 7.87
C VAL A 258 7.50 -36.06 7.14
N VAL A 259 6.46 -35.27 7.34
CA VAL A 259 5.24 -35.36 6.54
C VAL A 259 5.27 -34.24 5.51
N SER A 260 5.02 -34.59 4.26
CA SER A 260 5.04 -33.66 3.14
C SER A 260 3.76 -33.78 2.36
N VAL A 261 3.31 -32.64 1.84
CA VAL A 261 2.07 -32.54 1.09
C VAL A 261 2.33 -31.94 -0.28
N SER A 262 1.84 -32.60 -1.33
CA SER A 262 1.87 -32.11 -2.69
C SER A 262 0.47 -31.80 -3.23
N ILE A 263 0.43 -31.03 -4.31
CA ILE A 263 -0.80 -30.70 -5.04
C ILE A 263 -1.28 -31.85 -5.95
N ALA A 264 -0.73 -33.06 -5.80
CA ALA A 264 -1.18 -34.22 -6.57
C ALA A 264 -2.61 -34.61 -6.20
N LYS A 265 -3.37 -35.12 -7.18
CA LYS A 265 -4.66 -35.78 -6.89
C LYS A 265 -4.38 -37.19 -6.38
N TYR A 266 -4.99 -37.56 -5.25
CA TYR A 266 -4.97 -38.90 -4.63
C TYR A 266 -3.69 -39.37 -3.91
N ASP A 267 -2.49 -38.99 -4.35
CA ASP A 267 -1.21 -39.26 -3.68
C ASP A 267 -0.57 -37.96 -3.17
N SER A 268 -1.33 -37.23 -2.36
CA SER A 268 -0.93 -35.89 -1.92
C SER A 268 -0.08 -35.88 -0.66
N ILE A 269 -0.06 -36.94 0.16
CA ILE A 269 0.60 -36.90 1.48
C ILE A 269 1.55 -38.09 1.63
N LYS A 270 2.84 -37.79 1.85
CA LYS A 270 3.90 -38.78 2.06
C LYS A 270 4.62 -38.56 3.38
N VAL A 271 4.99 -39.66 4.03
CA VAL A 271 5.76 -39.70 5.28
C VAL A 271 7.13 -40.29 4.98
N TRP A 272 8.18 -39.58 5.41
CA TRP A 272 9.57 -39.91 5.18
C TRP A 272 10.28 -40.11 6.51
N ASP A 273 11.17 -41.09 6.56
CA ASP A 273 12.10 -41.24 7.67
C ASP A 273 13.35 -40.37 7.44
N VAL A 274 13.71 -39.56 8.42
CA VAL A 274 14.77 -38.54 8.30
C VAL A 274 16.17 -39.14 8.46
N GLU A 275 16.31 -40.36 8.99
CA GLU A 275 17.61 -41.00 9.17
C GLU A 275 18.00 -41.85 7.95
N THR A 276 17.04 -42.59 7.41
CA THR A 276 17.22 -43.51 6.28
C THR A 276 16.92 -42.87 4.93
N GLY A 277 16.14 -41.79 4.93
CA GLY A 277 15.69 -41.08 3.75
C GLY A 277 14.70 -41.85 2.86
N LYS A 278 14.06 -42.88 3.39
CA LYS A 278 13.07 -43.70 2.67
C LYS A 278 11.64 -43.19 2.91
N GLU A 279 10.78 -43.40 1.91
CA GLU A 279 9.32 -43.24 2.06
C GLU A 279 8.81 -44.39 2.96
N GLU A 280 8.16 -44.05 4.07
CA GLU A 280 7.55 -45.04 4.97
C GLU A 280 6.08 -45.26 4.65
N LEU A 281 5.33 -44.18 4.43
CA LEU A 281 3.88 -44.24 4.26
C LEU A 281 3.39 -43.25 3.21
N THR A 282 2.37 -43.67 2.47
CA THR A 282 1.63 -42.87 1.51
C THR A 282 0.15 -42.78 1.95
N LEU A 283 -0.31 -41.60 2.38
CA LEU A 283 -1.67 -41.42 2.88
C LEU A 283 -2.61 -41.02 1.74
N LYS A 284 -3.42 -41.98 1.27
CA LYS A 284 -4.36 -41.79 0.15
C LYS A 284 -5.78 -41.55 0.66
N GLY A 285 -6.47 -40.56 0.11
CA GLY A 285 -7.90 -40.34 0.38
C GLY A 285 -8.43 -38.92 0.24
N HIS A 286 -7.57 -37.93 -0.01
CA HIS A 286 -8.02 -36.63 -0.50
C HIS A 286 -8.28 -36.66 -2.00
N GLY A 287 -9.47 -36.23 -2.43
CA GLY A 287 -9.84 -36.13 -3.85
C GLY A 287 -9.53 -34.76 -4.47
N TYR A 288 -9.04 -33.82 -3.67
CA TYR A 288 -8.73 -32.43 -4.04
C TYR A 288 -7.36 -32.04 -3.46
N LEU A 289 -6.88 -30.86 -3.86
CA LEU A 289 -5.59 -30.31 -3.44
C LEU A 289 -5.55 -30.16 -1.91
N VAL A 290 -4.47 -30.61 -1.29
CA VAL A 290 -4.23 -30.44 0.15
C VAL A 290 -3.33 -29.23 0.32
N ARG A 291 -3.78 -28.25 1.11
CA ARG A 291 -3.06 -26.97 1.29
C ARG A 291 -2.11 -26.98 2.47
N THR A 292 -2.53 -27.58 3.57
CA THR A 292 -1.80 -27.47 4.83
C THR A 292 -1.87 -28.77 5.63
N VAL A 293 -0.85 -28.97 6.45
CA VAL A 293 -0.67 -30.13 7.31
C VAL A 293 -0.21 -29.68 8.69
N ALA A 294 -0.69 -30.36 9.72
CA ALA A 294 -0.23 -30.21 11.09
C ALA A 294 -0.04 -31.60 11.72
N ILE A 295 0.89 -31.71 12.67
CA ILE A 295 1.17 -32.96 13.37
C ILE A 295 0.87 -32.76 14.87
N THR A 296 0.25 -33.76 15.48
CA THR A 296 -0.01 -33.82 16.92
C THR A 296 1.08 -34.63 17.64
N PHE A 297 1.23 -34.45 18.95
CA PHE A 297 2.27 -35.16 19.72
C PHE A 297 2.05 -36.64 19.89
N ASP A 298 0.81 -37.09 19.78
CA ASP A 298 0.48 -38.50 19.70
C ASP A 298 0.61 -39.06 18.28
N ASN A 299 1.41 -38.41 17.43
CA ASN A 299 1.77 -38.84 16.08
C ASN A 299 0.56 -39.04 15.16
N ARG A 300 -0.39 -38.10 15.17
CA ARG A 300 -1.45 -38.01 14.15
C ARG A 300 -1.17 -36.88 13.17
N VAL A 301 -1.51 -37.11 11.92
CA VAL A 301 -1.44 -36.09 10.87
C VAL A 301 -2.83 -35.50 10.68
N ILE A 302 -2.93 -34.18 10.69
CA ILE A 302 -4.14 -33.45 10.30
C ILE A 302 -3.84 -32.77 8.98
N SER A 303 -4.72 -32.94 8.00
CA SER A 303 -4.56 -32.42 6.64
C SER A 303 -5.84 -31.72 6.20
N ALA A 304 -5.71 -30.58 5.53
CA ALA A 304 -6.85 -29.80 5.06
C ALA A 304 -6.77 -29.54 3.55
N SER A 305 -7.92 -29.62 2.88
CA SER A 305 -8.03 -29.60 1.42
C SER A 305 -8.95 -28.49 0.90
N ASP A 306 -8.81 -28.16 -0.39
CA ASP A 306 -9.53 -27.10 -1.12
C ASP A 306 -11.05 -27.18 -1.03
N ASN A 307 -11.56 -28.39 -0.88
CA ASN A 307 -13.00 -28.67 -0.76
C ASN A 307 -13.54 -28.59 0.68
N GLY A 308 -12.72 -28.12 1.63
CA GLY A 308 -13.11 -27.91 3.03
C GLY A 308 -13.13 -29.19 3.86
N THR A 309 -12.55 -30.26 3.33
CA THR A 309 -12.38 -31.49 4.07
C THR A 309 -11.09 -31.44 4.89
N ILE A 310 -11.24 -31.71 6.19
CA ILE A 310 -10.13 -31.90 7.12
C ILE A 310 -10.10 -33.38 7.48
N LYS A 311 -8.97 -34.04 7.26
CA LYS A 311 -8.78 -35.47 7.56
C LYS A 311 -7.69 -35.65 8.60
N ILE A 312 -7.93 -36.56 9.53
CA ILE A 312 -7.00 -36.96 10.59
C ILE A 312 -6.56 -38.39 10.31
N TRP A 313 -5.25 -38.62 10.33
CA TRP A 313 -4.60 -39.89 9.99
C TRP A 313 -3.72 -40.36 11.13
N SER A 314 -3.57 -41.68 11.27
CA SER A 314 -2.59 -42.27 12.18
C SER A 314 -1.24 -42.47 11.48
N LEU A 315 -0.13 -42.04 12.09
CA LEU A 315 1.21 -42.35 11.57
C LEU A 315 1.66 -43.78 11.85
N THR A 316 0.95 -44.54 12.68
CA THR A 316 1.34 -45.93 13.01
C THR A 316 1.03 -46.91 11.88
N ASN A 317 -0.11 -46.73 11.22
CA ASN A 317 -0.61 -47.63 10.19
C ASN A 317 -1.07 -46.92 8.90
N GLY A 318 -1.03 -45.58 8.87
CA GLY A 318 -1.44 -44.78 7.71
C GLY A 318 -2.96 -44.70 7.50
N GLU A 319 -3.78 -45.19 8.44
CA GLU A 319 -5.23 -45.19 8.28
C GLU A 319 -5.85 -43.82 8.58
N MET A 320 -6.93 -43.52 7.85
CA MET A 320 -7.77 -42.35 8.11
C MET A 320 -8.65 -42.60 9.32
N LEU A 321 -8.42 -41.85 10.40
CA LEU A 321 -9.21 -41.96 11.64
C LEU A 321 -10.53 -41.20 11.53
N PHE A 322 -10.48 -39.96 11.03
CA PHE A 322 -11.65 -39.08 10.95
C PHE A 322 -11.61 -38.22 9.69
N SER A 323 -12.80 -37.92 9.16
CA SER A 323 -12.99 -36.97 8.06
C SER A 323 -14.08 -35.97 8.44
N ILE A 324 -13.71 -34.70 8.51
CA ILE A 324 -14.61 -33.59 8.81
C ILE A 324 -14.84 -32.86 7.50
N LYS A 325 -16.10 -32.63 7.14
CA LYS A 325 -16.45 -31.71 6.05
C LYS A 325 -17.25 -30.58 6.65
N HIS A 326 -16.75 -29.35 6.55
CA HIS A 326 -17.55 -28.20 6.93
C HIS A 326 -18.68 -28.04 5.90
N ARG A 327 -19.92 -27.89 6.39
CA ARG A 327 -21.11 -27.55 5.60
C ARG A 327 -21.75 -26.37 6.31
N ASP A 328 -22.02 -25.30 5.58
CA ASP A 328 -22.78 -24.18 6.12
C ASP A 328 -24.20 -24.59 6.49
N GLU A 329 -24.76 -23.90 7.49
CA GLU A 329 -26.18 -23.98 7.85
C GLU A 329 -27.07 -23.41 6.73
N VAL A 330 -26.52 -22.55 5.88
CA VAL A 330 -27.17 -22.04 4.67
C VAL A 330 -26.73 -22.96 3.54
N GLY A 331 -27.65 -23.78 3.02
CA GLY A 331 -27.38 -24.76 1.97
C GLY A 331 -26.99 -24.19 0.59
N SER A 332 -26.25 -23.08 0.53
CA SER A 332 -25.61 -22.62 -0.70
C SER A 332 -24.46 -23.59 -1.02
N GLY A 333 -24.43 -24.12 -2.23
CA GLY A 333 -23.42 -25.09 -2.69
C GLY A 333 -22.02 -24.49 -2.88
N SER A 334 -21.65 -23.47 -2.11
CA SER A 334 -20.36 -22.76 -2.22
C SER A 334 -19.22 -23.65 -1.71
N VAL A 335 -18.14 -23.71 -2.50
CA VAL A 335 -16.97 -24.54 -2.17
C VAL A 335 -16.16 -23.83 -1.10
N GLN A 336 -15.90 -24.58 -0.04
CA GLN A 336 -15.36 -24.06 1.18
C GLN A 336 -13.88 -24.38 1.33
N THR A 337 -12.93 -23.48 1.02
CA THR A 337 -11.50 -23.78 1.17
C THR A 337 -10.92 -23.45 2.54
N VAL A 338 -10.09 -24.36 3.06
CA VAL A 338 -9.25 -24.17 4.26
C VAL A 338 -7.80 -23.96 3.84
N TYR A 339 -7.31 -22.74 4.03
CA TYR A 339 -5.94 -22.35 3.65
C TYR A 339 -4.94 -22.51 4.79
N ALA A 340 -5.33 -22.14 6.01
CA ALA A 340 -4.49 -22.16 7.19
C ALA A 340 -5.11 -23.00 8.31
N MET A 341 -4.26 -23.72 9.03
CA MET A 341 -4.65 -24.58 10.14
C MET A 341 -3.53 -24.64 11.18
N VAL A 342 -3.90 -24.70 12.45
CA VAL A 342 -2.97 -24.81 13.57
C VAL A 342 -3.56 -25.67 14.68
N VAL A 343 -2.71 -26.42 15.35
CA VAL A 343 -3.06 -27.24 16.51
C VAL A 343 -2.35 -26.64 17.72
N THR A 344 -3.05 -26.54 18.86
CA THR A 344 -2.43 -26.05 20.09
C THR A 344 -1.41 -27.04 20.63
N ARG A 345 -0.36 -26.54 21.32
CA ARG A 345 0.74 -27.35 21.88
C ARG A 345 0.31 -28.41 22.90
N ASP A 346 -0.89 -28.28 23.45
CA ASP A 346 -1.48 -29.25 24.37
C ASP A 346 -2.47 -30.21 23.69
N TYR A 347 -2.63 -30.08 22.38
CA TYR A 347 -3.44 -30.94 21.52
C TYR A 347 -4.93 -30.93 21.86
N LYS A 348 -5.41 -29.87 22.52
CA LYS A 348 -6.82 -29.72 22.88
C LYS A 348 -7.62 -29.06 21.77
N TRP A 349 -7.03 -28.13 21.04
CA TRP A 349 -7.75 -27.30 20.08
C TRP A 349 -7.17 -27.44 18.67
N LEU A 350 -8.07 -27.61 17.71
CA LEU A 350 -7.83 -27.48 16.28
C LEU A 350 -8.44 -26.16 15.83
N ILE A 351 -7.62 -25.27 15.28
CA ILE A 351 -8.04 -23.96 14.80
C ILE A 351 -7.76 -23.89 13.30
N TYR A 352 -8.75 -23.49 12.51
CA TYR A 352 -8.58 -23.37 11.07
C TYR A 352 -9.38 -22.19 10.52
N GLY A 353 -8.85 -21.57 9.47
CA GLY A 353 -9.45 -20.46 8.77
C GLY A 353 -10.25 -20.99 7.59
N TYR A 354 -11.48 -20.52 7.45
CA TYR A 354 -12.38 -20.93 6.39
C TYR A 354 -12.74 -19.72 5.50
N CYS A 355 -12.58 -19.87 4.18
CA CYS A 355 -12.86 -18.80 3.20
C CYS A 355 -14.12 -19.08 2.37
N HIS A 356 -15.03 -18.12 2.36
CA HIS A 356 -16.22 -18.16 1.52
C HIS A 356 -15.93 -17.64 0.11
N SER A 357 -16.56 -18.23 -0.91
CA SER A 357 -16.44 -17.74 -2.30
C SER A 357 -17.26 -16.48 -2.54
N ASP A 358 -18.33 -16.31 -1.77
CA ASP A 358 -19.19 -15.13 -1.80
C ASP A 358 -18.70 -14.16 -0.73
N GLN A 359 -18.77 -12.85 -1.02
CA GLN A 359 -18.11 -11.72 -0.36
C GLN A 359 -18.46 -11.47 1.14
N SER A 360 -18.80 -12.50 1.92
CA SER A 360 -18.97 -12.44 3.38
C SER A 360 -17.63 -12.54 4.11
N THR A 361 -17.60 -12.06 5.35
CA THR A 361 -16.42 -12.14 6.23
C THR A 361 -15.99 -13.60 6.41
N ASN A 362 -14.71 -13.88 6.12
CA ASN A 362 -14.14 -15.21 6.35
C ASN A 362 -14.10 -15.48 7.85
N LYS A 363 -14.24 -16.74 8.26
CA LYS A 363 -14.37 -17.11 9.68
C LYS A 363 -13.22 -17.99 10.15
N ILE A 364 -12.86 -17.86 11.42
CA ILE A 364 -11.90 -18.73 12.10
C ILE A 364 -12.68 -19.65 13.02
N ILE A 365 -12.50 -20.96 12.85
CA ILE A 365 -13.24 -21.97 13.61
C ILE A 365 -12.32 -22.66 14.59
N ILE A 366 -12.78 -22.78 15.84
CA ILE A 366 -12.07 -23.46 16.92
C ILE A 366 -12.85 -24.72 17.29
N ARG A 367 -12.22 -25.89 17.13
CA ARG A 367 -12.77 -27.21 17.48
C ARG A 367 -11.96 -27.88 18.57
N ASN A 368 -12.64 -28.60 19.46
CA ASN A 368 -11.95 -29.49 20.38
C ASN A 368 -11.43 -30.71 19.61
N LEU A 369 -10.15 -31.04 19.72
CA LEU A 369 -9.55 -32.13 18.93
C LEU A 369 -10.03 -33.53 19.37
N LYS A 370 -10.36 -33.70 20.66
CA LYS A 370 -10.82 -34.98 21.20
C LYS A 370 -12.28 -35.29 20.84
N THR A 371 -13.15 -34.29 20.90
CA THR A 371 -14.59 -34.46 20.60
C THR A 371 -14.97 -34.06 19.19
N LEU A 372 -14.07 -33.37 18.46
CA LEU A 372 -14.28 -32.74 17.16
C LEU A 372 -15.46 -31.76 17.10
N ARG A 373 -16.03 -31.40 18.26
CA ARG A 373 -17.12 -30.41 18.36
C ARG A 373 -16.56 -29.01 18.16
N GLN A 374 -17.29 -28.22 17.40
CA GLN A 374 -17.08 -26.79 17.28
C GLN A 374 -17.43 -26.13 18.61
N VAL A 375 -16.51 -25.31 19.10
CA VAL A 375 -16.68 -24.63 20.38
C VAL A 375 -16.92 -23.15 20.16
N PHE A 376 -16.12 -22.50 19.31
CA PHE A 376 -16.29 -21.07 18.99
C PHE A 376 -16.03 -20.78 17.51
N THR A 377 -16.52 -19.63 17.06
CA THR A 377 -16.26 -19.08 15.73
C THR A 377 -15.95 -17.60 15.88
N LEU A 378 -14.80 -17.18 15.35
CA LEU A 378 -14.38 -15.79 15.33
C LEU A 378 -14.57 -15.25 13.92
N ASP A 379 -14.96 -13.98 13.82
CA ASP A 379 -14.92 -13.29 12.53
C ASP A 379 -13.45 -13.09 12.14
N GLY A 380 -13.07 -13.50 10.95
CA GLY A 380 -11.70 -13.40 10.47
C GLY A 380 -11.47 -12.09 9.72
N HIS A 381 -11.01 -12.24 8.48
CA HIS A 381 -10.73 -11.13 7.58
C HIS A 381 -11.81 -11.03 6.50
N ASN A 382 -11.98 -9.84 5.91
CA ASN A 382 -12.84 -9.67 4.71
C ASN A 382 -12.25 -10.36 3.47
N ASN A 383 -11.03 -10.89 3.58
CA ASN A 383 -10.26 -11.55 2.54
C ASN A 383 -9.62 -12.82 3.07
N LEU A 384 -8.97 -13.57 2.16
CA LEU A 384 -8.41 -14.88 2.42
C LEU A 384 -7.51 -14.91 3.66
N ILE A 385 -7.78 -15.87 4.56
CA ILE A 385 -6.92 -16.13 5.72
C ILE A 385 -5.82 -17.07 5.28
N THR A 386 -4.62 -16.55 5.08
CA THR A 386 -3.47 -17.28 4.54
C THR A 386 -2.64 -17.93 5.64
N ALA A 387 -2.63 -17.36 6.84
CA ALA A 387 -1.79 -17.81 7.94
C ALA A 387 -2.51 -17.76 9.29
N LEU A 388 -2.20 -18.70 10.18
CA LEU A 388 -2.74 -18.78 11.54
C LEU A 388 -1.67 -19.22 12.53
N ALA A 389 -1.66 -18.58 13.69
CA ALA A 389 -0.83 -18.95 14.84
C ALA A 389 -1.61 -18.79 16.15
N VAL A 390 -1.18 -19.49 17.20
CA VAL A 390 -1.80 -19.45 18.54
C VAL A 390 -0.70 -19.28 19.57
N THR A 391 -0.91 -18.40 20.55
CA THR A 391 0.05 -18.21 21.62
C THR A 391 0.25 -19.49 22.43
N PRO A 392 1.46 -19.76 22.95
CA PRO A 392 1.73 -20.94 23.77
C PRO A 392 0.79 -21.07 24.99
N ASP A 393 0.34 -19.95 25.55
CA ASP A 393 -0.59 -19.89 26.68
C ASP A 393 -2.07 -20.08 26.29
N ARG A 394 -2.37 -20.21 25.00
CA ARG A 394 -3.72 -20.41 24.42
C ARG A 394 -4.70 -19.28 24.69
N LYS A 395 -4.22 -18.09 25.01
CA LYS A 395 -5.11 -16.95 25.18
C LYS A 395 -5.40 -16.24 23.89
N GLN A 396 -4.47 -16.24 22.93
CA GLN A 396 -4.62 -15.42 21.73
C GLN A 396 -4.47 -16.22 20.43
N VAL A 397 -5.30 -15.88 19.44
CA VAL A 397 -5.21 -16.36 18.06
C VAL A 397 -4.77 -15.21 17.17
N ILE A 398 -3.78 -15.47 16.33
CA ILE A 398 -3.22 -14.52 15.38
C ILE A 398 -3.52 -15.02 13.98
N SER A 399 -4.06 -14.15 13.14
CA SER A 399 -4.45 -14.47 11.77
C SER A 399 -3.89 -13.46 10.78
N GLY A 400 -3.27 -13.97 9.73
CA GLY A 400 -2.75 -13.20 8.60
C GLY A 400 -3.71 -13.23 7.41
N SER A 401 -3.76 -12.12 6.69
CA SER A 401 -4.62 -11.93 5.52
C SER A 401 -3.81 -11.75 4.24
N PHE A 402 -4.42 -12.13 3.13
CA PHE A 402 -3.93 -11.79 1.79
C PHE A 402 -3.95 -10.28 1.51
N LEU A 403 -4.77 -9.50 2.22
CA LEU A 403 -4.70 -8.03 2.21
C LEU A 403 -3.75 -7.51 3.29
N ASN A 404 -2.57 -8.11 3.49
CA ASN A 404 -1.47 -7.58 4.31
C ASN A 404 -1.73 -7.27 5.80
N THR A 405 -2.92 -7.57 6.33
CA THR A 405 -3.31 -7.29 7.73
C THR A 405 -3.11 -8.49 8.65
N ILE A 406 -2.66 -8.21 9.87
CA ILE A 406 -2.65 -9.15 11.00
C ILE A 406 -3.75 -8.78 11.99
N LYS A 407 -4.52 -9.80 12.40
CA LYS A 407 -5.57 -9.73 13.41
C LYS A 407 -5.22 -10.58 14.61
N ILE A 408 -5.38 -10.03 15.81
CA ILE A 408 -5.15 -10.70 17.09
C ILE A 408 -6.46 -10.76 17.87
N TRP A 409 -6.82 -11.94 18.32
CA TRP A 409 -8.06 -12.25 19.02
C TRP A 409 -7.78 -12.83 20.40
N ASP A 410 -8.59 -12.47 21.39
CA ASP A 410 -8.61 -13.19 22.67
C ASP A 410 -9.61 -14.34 22.59
N ILE A 411 -9.17 -15.56 22.92
CA ILE A 411 -10.02 -16.76 22.85
C ILE A 411 -11.08 -16.76 23.96
N LYS A 412 -10.79 -16.17 25.12
CA LYS A 412 -11.68 -16.21 26.28
C LYS A 412 -12.82 -15.21 26.14
N SER A 413 -12.53 -13.98 25.72
CA SER A 413 -13.56 -12.95 25.48
C SER A 413 -14.19 -13.04 24.10
N GLN A 414 -13.54 -13.70 23.12
CA GLN A 414 -13.93 -13.73 21.71
C GLN A 414 -13.91 -12.35 21.05
N GLU A 415 -13.20 -11.39 21.64
CA GLU A 415 -13.08 -10.04 21.11
C GLU A 415 -11.80 -9.88 20.29
N GLU A 416 -11.88 -9.03 19.27
CA GLU A 416 -10.71 -8.57 18.53
C GLU A 416 -9.89 -7.68 19.45
N ILE A 417 -8.66 -8.09 19.77
CA ILE A 417 -7.73 -7.27 20.56
C ILE A 417 -7.19 -6.15 19.67
N LEU A 418 -6.80 -6.51 18.44
CA LEU A 418 -6.11 -5.60 17.53
C LEU A 418 -6.18 -6.08 16.07
N THR A 419 -6.29 -5.12 15.14
CA THR A 419 -5.96 -5.29 13.72
C THR A 419 -4.97 -4.21 13.29
N PHE A 420 -3.92 -4.60 12.56
CA PHE A 420 -2.99 -3.65 11.94
C PHE A 420 -2.49 -4.15 10.58
N ILE A 421 -2.02 -3.22 9.75
CA ILE A 421 -1.32 -3.51 8.49
C ILE A 421 0.11 -3.92 8.84
N ALA A 422 0.48 -5.14 8.51
CA ALA A 422 1.81 -5.67 8.85
C ALA A 422 2.79 -5.49 7.68
N HIS A 423 2.34 -5.77 6.46
CA HIS A 423 3.18 -5.79 5.26
C HIS A 423 2.62 -4.84 4.19
N ASP A 424 3.39 -4.59 3.14
CA ASP A 424 2.92 -3.78 2.02
C ASP A 424 2.10 -4.64 1.04
N ASP A 425 2.39 -5.94 0.98
CA ASP A 425 1.67 -6.94 0.15
C ASP A 425 1.24 -8.15 1.00
N SER A 426 0.59 -9.13 0.38
CA SER A 426 -0.03 -10.31 0.99
C SER A 426 0.88 -11.06 1.96
N ILE A 427 0.34 -11.41 3.13
CA ILE A 427 1.02 -12.28 4.09
C ILE A 427 0.81 -13.72 3.66
N TYR A 428 1.86 -14.54 3.66
CA TYR A 428 1.77 -15.96 3.33
C TYR A 428 1.91 -16.89 4.52
N ASP A 429 2.73 -16.54 5.51
CA ASP A 429 2.88 -17.35 6.72
C ASP A 429 3.13 -16.48 7.96
N ILE A 430 2.74 -17.00 9.12
CA ILE A 430 2.95 -16.40 10.44
C ILE A 430 3.37 -17.51 11.41
N LYS A 431 4.40 -17.24 12.20
CA LYS A 431 4.83 -18.06 13.33
C LYS A 431 5.03 -17.20 14.57
N LEU A 432 5.02 -17.86 15.72
CA LEU A 432 5.31 -17.27 17.01
C LEU A 432 6.59 -17.89 17.57
N THR A 433 7.38 -17.08 18.28
CA THR A 433 8.45 -17.59 19.15
C THR A 433 7.85 -18.50 20.23
N ARG A 434 8.66 -19.42 20.76
CA ARG A 434 8.22 -20.36 21.79
C ARG A 434 7.88 -19.70 23.11
N ASN A 435 8.55 -18.59 23.45
CA ASN A 435 8.16 -17.74 24.57
C ASN A 435 6.78 -17.08 24.35
N GLY A 436 6.34 -16.93 23.10
CA GLY A 436 5.05 -16.33 22.72
C GLY A 436 5.07 -14.82 22.58
N ASN A 437 6.23 -14.17 22.75
CA ASN A 437 6.33 -12.71 22.85
C ASN A 437 6.53 -12.04 21.50
N GLN A 438 6.94 -12.79 20.46
CA GLN A 438 7.21 -12.24 19.14
C GLN A 438 6.46 -12.98 18.03
N ILE A 439 5.96 -12.20 17.07
CA ILE A 439 5.31 -12.67 15.85
C ILE A 439 6.31 -12.53 14.70
N ILE A 440 6.53 -13.59 13.93
CA ILE A 440 7.29 -13.56 12.69
C ILE A 440 6.30 -13.72 11.54
N SER A 441 6.26 -12.75 10.63
CA SER A 441 5.40 -12.78 9.45
C SER A 441 6.22 -12.75 8.15
N ALA A 442 5.81 -13.56 7.18
CA ALA A 442 6.39 -13.62 5.84
C ALA A 442 5.40 -13.10 4.81
N SER A 443 5.89 -12.33 3.84
CA SER A 443 5.04 -11.68 2.84
C SER A 443 5.59 -11.77 1.42
N LYS A 444 4.66 -11.59 0.49
CA LYS A 444 4.90 -11.36 -0.92
C LYS A 444 5.73 -10.10 -1.20
N ASP A 445 5.77 -9.15 -0.26
CA ASP A 445 6.63 -7.95 -0.33
C ASP A 445 8.14 -8.25 -0.21
N LYS A 446 8.53 -9.54 -0.21
CA LYS A 446 9.90 -10.06 -0.13
C LYS A 446 10.57 -9.88 1.23
N THR A 447 9.81 -9.44 2.24
CA THR A 447 10.33 -9.21 3.59
C THR A 447 9.79 -10.19 4.62
N ILE A 448 10.54 -10.32 5.70
CA ILE A 448 10.06 -10.95 6.94
C ILE A 448 10.05 -9.87 8.01
N LYS A 449 8.96 -9.76 8.76
CA LYS A 449 8.85 -8.78 9.85
C LYS A 449 8.70 -9.48 11.19
N VAL A 450 9.40 -8.95 12.19
CA VAL A 450 9.36 -9.42 13.58
C VAL A 450 8.61 -8.39 14.40
N TRP A 451 7.55 -8.82 15.08
CA TRP A 451 6.67 -7.95 15.87
C TRP A 451 6.65 -8.36 17.33
N ASN A 452 6.59 -7.39 18.23
CA ASN A 452 6.36 -7.58 19.65
C ASN A 452 4.86 -7.72 19.95
N LEU A 453 4.48 -8.80 20.64
CA LEU A 453 3.11 -9.06 21.07
C LEU A 453 2.76 -8.32 22.37
N GLU A 454 3.72 -8.17 23.28
CA GLU A 454 3.53 -7.63 24.65
C GLU A 454 3.54 -6.10 24.74
N SER A 455 3.87 -5.41 23.64
CA SER A 455 3.89 -3.95 23.57
C SER A 455 2.57 -3.36 24.11
N GLN A 456 2.66 -2.71 25.28
CA GLN A 456 1.55 -2.09 26.01
C GLN A 456 1.03 -0.79 25.38
N GLU A 457 1.66 -0.29 24.32
CA GLU A 457 1.09 0.81 23.56
C GLU A 457 -0.24 0.37 22.93
N LYS A 458 -1.33 0.83 23.56
CA LYS A 458 -2.62 1.02 22.91
C LYS A 458 -2.51 2.18 21.91
N HIS A 459 -1.60 2.09 20.95
CA HIS A 459 -1.64 3.00 19.82
C HIS A 459 -2.69 2.51 18.84
N VAL A 460 -3.87 3.12 19.04
CA VAL A 460 -4.94 3.50 18.12
C VAL A 460 -5.48 2.39 17.22
N GLU A 461 -6.80 2.33 17.19
CA GLU A 461 -7.66 1.73 16.18
C GLU A 461 -6.94 1.47 14.86
N LEU A 462 -7.29 0.37 14.19
CA LEU A 462 -7.16 0.18 12.74
C LEU A 462 -6.70 1.48 12.11
N VAL A 463 -5.46 1.52 11.63
CA VAL A 463 -5.00 2.56 10.72
C VAL A 463 -5.81 2.39 9.44
N LYS A 464 -7.10 2.67 9.53
CA LYS A 464 -8.12 2.41 8.54
C LYS A 464 -8.14 3.54 7.52
N ASN A 465 -7.42 4.63 7.80
CA ASN A 465 -7.21 5.76 6.92
C ASN A 465 -5.78 6.32 7.13
N LYS A 466 -4.73 5.55 6.81
CA LYS A 466 -3.48 6.20 6.39
C LYS A 466 -3.81 6.88 5.07
N ILE A 467 -4.01 8.19 5.15
CA ILE A 467 -4.49 8.99 4.02
C ILE A 467 -3.30 9.20 3.10
N LEU A 468 -3.27 8.51 1.97
CA LEU A 468 -2.18 8.58 1.00
C LEU A 468 -1.90 10.03 0.59
N VAL A 469 -0.61 10.39 0.50
CA VAL A 469 -0.20 11.72 0.02
C VAL A 469 -0.09 11.68 -1.50
N HIS A 470 -0.93 12.44 -2.19
CA HIS A 470 -0.96 12.49 -3.65
C HIS A 470 0.02 13.52 -4.22
N ASP A 471 0.07 14.70 -3.60
CA ASP A 471 0.95 15.78 -4.05
C ASP A 471 1.36 16.68 -2.87
N VAL A 472 2.55 17.27 -2.99
CA VAL A 472 3.09 18.27 -2.09
C VAL A 472 3.74 19.40 -2.87
N LYS A 473 3.51 20.64 -2.43
CA LYS A 473 4.14 21.85 -2.96
C LYS A 473 4.58 22.76 -1.83
N ILE A 474 5.74 23.41 -1.97
CA ILE A 474 6.22 24.43 -1.05
C ILE A 474 5.87 25.80 -1.60
N THR A 475 5.47 26.73 -0.73
CA THR A 475 5.14 28.10 -1.13
C THR A 475 6.39 28.83 -1.64
N PRO A 476 6.24 29.79 -2.57
CA PRO A 476 7.39 30.53 -3.12
C PRO A 476 8.22 31.29 -2.08
N ASP A 477 7.65 31.62 -0.92
CA ASP A 477 8.37 32.23 0.20
C ASP A 477 9.17 31.22 1.05
N GLY A 478 9.07 29.92 0.76
CA GLY A 478 9.76 28.84 1.47
C GLY A 478 9.21 28.56 2.88
N LYS A 479 8.11 29.20 3.29
CA LYS A 479 7.65 29.14 4.70
C LYS A 479 6.58 28.09 4.97
N GLN A 480 5.87 27.63 3.95
CA GLN A 480 4.75 26.71 4.11
C GLN A 480 4.81 25.58 3.08
N ALA A 481 4.38 24.39 3.51
CA ALA A 481 4.16 23.25 2.62
C ALA A 481 2.66 22.96 2.55
N ILE A 482 2.14 22.77 1.33
CA ILE A 482 0.74 22.44 1.05
C ILE A 482 0.68 21.01 0.53
N CYS A 483 -0.09 20.17 1.21
CA CYS A 483 -0.19 18.75 0.92
C CYS A 483 -1.63 18.41 0.52
N ALA A 484 -1.79 17.74 -0.61
CA ALA A 484 -3.05 17.11 -1.01
C ALA A 484 -3.02 15.64 -0.59
N LEU A 485 -3.96 15.28 0.27
CA LEU A 485 -4.14 13.95 0.79
C LEU A 485 -5.34 13.29 0.10
N GLN A 486 -5.44 11.97 0.23
CA GLN A 486 -6.65 11.19 -0.06
C GLN A 486 -7.88 11.74 0.70
N ASP A 487 -9.09 11.49 0.17
CA ASP A 487 -10.38 11.96 0.73
C ASP A 487 -10.53 13.50 0.78
N HIS A 488 -10.01 14.20 -0.23
CA HIS A 488 -10.15 15.66 -0.43
C HIS A 488 -9.46 16.57 0.57
N LEU A 489 -8.75 16.03 1.54
CA LEU A 489 -8.17 16.82 2.61
C LEU A 489 -6.92 17.56 2.11
N ILE A 490 -6.91 18.88 2.25
CA ILE A 490 -5.72 19.71 2.01
C ILE A 490 -5.21 20.21 3.36
N LYS A 491 -3.94 19.93 3.65
CA LYS A 491 -3.25 20.42 4.85
C LYS A 491 -2.14 21.38 4.48
N ILE A 492 -2.03 22.46 5.25
CA ILE A 492 -0.96 23.45 5.13
C ILE A 492 -0.11 23.39 6.39
N PHE A 493 1.17 23.11 6.21
CA PHE A 493 2.19 23.06 7.26
C PHE A 493 3.04 24.33 7.23
N ASN A 494 3.43 24.80 8.40
CA ASN A 494 4.49 25.80 8.55
C ASN A 494 5.84 25.06 8.60
N LEU A 495 6.81 25.47 7.78
CA LEU A 495 8.12 24.80 7.70
C LEU A 495 9.08 25.19 8.83
N GLU A 496 8.93 26.36 9.43
CA GLU A 496 9.75 26.78 10.59
C GLU A 496 9.33 26.05 11.88
N LYS A 497 8.01 25.91 12.10
CA LYS A 497 7.43 25.30 13.31
C LYS A 497 7.05 23.83 13.12
N LEU A 498 7.01 23.35 11.89
CA LEU A 498 6.58 21.99 11.50
C LEU A 498 5.17 21.61 11.99
N THR A 499 4.32 22.61 12.23
CA THR A 499 2.93 22.43 12.69
C THR A 499 1.93 22.66 11.56
N ILE A 500 0.74 22.06 11.68
CA ILE A 500 -0.38 22.32 10.79
C ILE A 500 -0.93 23.72 11.10
N VAL A 501 -0.94 24.60 10.09
CA VAL A 501 -1.55 25.92 10.17
C VAL A 501 -3.04 25.85 9.85
N TYR A 502 -3.38 25.13 8.77
CA TYR A 502 -4.74 24.98 8.31
C TYR A 502 -4.99 23.56 7.77
N SER A 503 -6.22 23.08 7.95
CA SER A 503 -6.72 21.86 7.34
C SER A 503 -8.13 22.16 6.85
N PHE A 504 -8.40 21.92 5.58
CA PHE A 504 -9.73 22.13 5.00
C PHE A 504 -10.04 21.05 3.98
N ASP A 505 -11.33 20.79 3.80
CA ASP A 505 -11.84 19.91 2.75
C ASP A 505 -11.85 20.67 1.42
N GLY A 506 -11.18 20.13 0.41
CA GLY A 506 -11.14 20.68 -0.93
C GLY A 506 -12.52 20.71 -1.62
N ASN A 507 -13.52 20.00 -1.09
CA ASN A 507 -14.90 19.98 -1.58
C ASN A 507 -15.81 21.06 -0.97
N HIS A 508 -15.27 22.03 -0.23
CA HIS A 508 -16.09 23.09 0.37
C HIS A 508 -16.97 23.81 -0.68
N ASN A 509 -18.28 23.54 -0.59
CA ASN A 509 -19.44 24.23 -1.18
C ASN A 509 -19.97 23.85 -2.58
N TYR A 510 -20.34 22.58 -2.81
CA TYR A 510 -21.35 22.27 -3.85
C TYR A 510 -22.52 21.39 -3.38
N GLN A 511 -22.28 20.36 -2.57
CA GLN A 511 -23.33 19.36 -2.30
C GLN A 511 -24.52 19.88 -1.48
N ASP A 512 -24.32 20.61 -0.38
CA ASP A 512 -25.45 20.98 0.49
C ASP A 512 -26.41 21.99 -0.15
N ASN A 513 -25.91 22.95 -0.91
CA ASN A 513 -26.75 23.94 -1.59
C ASN A 513 -27.33 23.42 -2.91
N PHE A 514 -26.60 22.60 -3.66
CA PHE A 514 -27.06 22.11 -4.98
C PHE A 514 -28.00 20.90 -4.84
N VAL A 515 -27.72 19.95 -3.95
CA VAL A 515 -28.63 18.82 -3.68
C VAL A 515 -29.93 19.30 -3.05
N MET A 516 -29.92 20.34 -2.21
CA MET A 516 -31.15 20.98 -1.72
C MET A 516 -31.93 21.70 -2.82
N LYS A 517 -31.24 22.36 -3.77
CA LYS A 517 -31.87 23.08 -4.90
C LYS A 517 -32.42 22.11 -5.96
N ILE A 518 -31.69 21.04 -6.27
CA ILE A 518 -32.13 19.92 -7.11
C ILE A 518 -33.27 19.14 -6.44
N ARG A 519 -33.21 18.84 -5.13
CA ARG A 519 -34.35 18.24 -4.40
C ARG A 519 -35.59 19.13 -4.49
N LYS A 520 -35.45 20.46 -4.46
CA LYS A 520 -36.55 21.41 -4.65
C LYS A 520 -37.09 21.39 -6.09
N ILE A 521 -36.22 21.36 -7.10
CA ILE A 521 -36.59 21.39 -8.53
C ILE A 521 -37.16 20.04 -8.99
N LEU A 522 -36.56 18.91 -8.62
CA LEU A 522 -37.08 17.57 -8.87
C LEU A 522 -38.40 17.33 -8.12
N LYS A 523 -38.55 17.77 -6.86
CA LYS A 523 -39.87 17.72 -6.20
C LYS A 523 -40.92 18.53 -6.96
N LYS A 524 -40.55 19.65 -7.58
CA LYS A 524 -41.47 20.51 -8.34
C LYS A 524 -41.85 19.90 -9.71
N ASN A 525 -40.88 19.32 -10.41
CA ASN A 525 -41.07 18.73 -11.74
C ASN A 525 -41.67 17.31 -11.69
N ILE A 526 -41.30 16.47 -10.73
CA ILE A 526 -41.94 15.16 -10.49
C ILE A 526 -43.40 15.37 -10.05
N PHE A 527 -43.69 16.39 -9.24
CA PHE A 527 -45.07 16.75 -8.90
C PHE A 527 -45.86 17.18 -10.14
N TYR A 528 -45.27 17.96 -11.05
CA TYR A 528 -45.90 18.37 -12.32
C TYR A 528 -46.15 17.20 -13.28
N ILE A 529 -45.18 16.27 -13.41
CA ILE A 529 -45.29 15.07 -14.25
C ILE A 529 -46.31 14.07 -13.67
N CYS A 530 -46.32 13.87 -12.35
CA CYS A 530 -47.30 13.01 -11.69
C CYS A 530 -48.73 13.58 -11.78
N GLN A 531 -48.88 14.91 -11.76
CA GLN A 531 -50.18 15.57 -11.89
C GLN A 531 -50.74 15.50 -13.32
N ASN A 532 -49.88 15.62 -14.34
CA ASN A 532 -50.27 15.39 -15.73
C ASN A 532 -50.55 13.91 -16.03
N SER A 533 -49.78 12.99 -15.45
CA SER A 533 -50.04 11.55 -15.56
C SER A 533 -51.35 11.13 -14.89
N TYR A 534 -51.67 11.74 -13.73
CA TYR A 534 -52.93 11.52 -13.00
C TYR A 534 -54.14 12.10 -13.75
N ASN A 535 -53.98 13.27 -14.38
CA ASN A 535 -55.03 13.86 -15.23
C ASN A 535 -55.26 13.07 -16.52
N TYR A 536 -54.20 12.53 -17.12
CA TYR A 536 -54.28 11.67 -18.30
C TYR A 536 -54.95 10.32 -18.00
N LEU A 537 -54.62 9.69 -16.86
CA LEU A 537 -55.29 8.48 -16.36
C LEU A 537 -56.76 8.71 -15.99
N ASN A 538 -57.11 9.87 -15.39
CA ASN A 538 -58.50 10.22 -15.09
C ASN A 538 -59.34 10.52 -16.34
N TYR A 539 -58.74 11.09 -17.38
CA TYR A 539 -59.40 11.32 -18.66
C TYR A 539 -59.74 9.99 -19.36
N ARG A 540 -58.85 9.00 -19.29
CA ARG A 540 -59.12 7.64 -19.78
C ARG A 540 -60.15 6.89 -18.94
N TYR A 541 -60.12 7.01 -17.61
CA TYR A 541 -61.08 6.33 -16.73
C TYR A 541 -62.52 6.85 -16.90
N ARG A 542 -62.70 8.12 -17.30
CA ARG A 542 -64.02 8.68 -17.62
C ARG A 542 -64.58 8.23 -18.97
N ASN A 543 -63.73 7.87 -19.93
CA ASN A 543 -64.17 7.49 -21.28
C ASN A 543 -64.35 5.98 -21.51
N ILE A 544 -64.07 5.13 -20.52
CA ILE A 544 -64.17 3.66 -20.64
C ILE A 544 -65.48 3.07 -20.07
N ASN A 545 -66.33 3.87 -19.40
CA ASN A 545 -67.59 3.35 -18.85
C ASN A 545 -68.83 3.81 -19.65
N ASN A 546 -69.13 3.09 -20.74
CA ASN A 546 -70.50 2.94 -21.25
C ASN A 546 -70.69 1.68 -22.12
N LYS A 547 -70.66 0.50 -21.47
CA LYS A 547 -71.62 -0.63 -21.59
C LYS A 547 -71.00 -1.88 -20.95
N LYS A 548 -71.73 -2.42 -19.97
CA LYS A 548 -71.33 -3.43 -18.98
C LYS A 548 -71.74 -4.84 -19.40
N ASN A 549 -70.90 -5.81 -19.05
CA ASN A 549 -71.30 -7.06 -18.38
C ASN A 549 -70.07 -7.74 -17.76
N VAL A 550 -69.91 -7.61 -16.44
CA VAL A 550 -69.49 -8.69 -15.51
C VAL A 550 -70.09 -8.33 -14.14
N SER A 551 -70.83 -9.26 -13.56
CA SER A 551 -71.43 -9.20 -12.24
C SER A 551 -70.41 -9.57 -11.15
N ALA A 552 -70.18 -8.70 -10.17
CA ALA A 552 -70.06 -9.06 -8.73
C ALA A 552 -69.83 -7.81 -7.85
N VAL A 553 -70.90 -7.49 -7.09
CA VAL A 553 -71.00 -7.19 -5.64
C VAL A 553 -70.09 -6.16 -4.96
N ALA A 554 -70.77 -5.30 -4.18
CA ALA A 554 -70.34 -4.16 -3.39
C ALA A 554 -69.41 -4.45 -2.19
N PHE A 555 -68.70 -3.42 -1.70
CA PHE A 555 -69.05 -2.75 -0.43
C PHE A 555 -68.28 -1.43 -0.23
N SER A 556 -68.81 -0.67 0.72
CA SER A 556 -68.80 0.77 0.98
C SER A 556 -67.68 1.30 1.88
N SER A 557 -67.55 2.63 1.88
CA SER A 557 -67.08 3.55 2.94
C SER A 557 -66.29 2.98 4.12
N TYR A 558 -65.06 3.44 4.37
CA TYR A 558 -64.58 3.81 5.70
C TYR A 558 -63.23 4.55 5.60
N GLY A 559 -63.03 5.51 6.49
CA GLY A 559 -61.91 6.46 6.46
C GLY A 559 -60.54 5.92 6.91
N LYS A 560 -59.61 6.89 6.98
CA LYS A 560 -58.26 6.82 7.57
C LYS A 560 -57.26 5.82 6.96
N ASN A 561 -56.13 6.40 6.53
CA ASN A 561 -54.79 5.83 6.55
C ASN A 561 -54.58 4.43 5.94
N LYS A 562 -54.11 4.37 4.69
CA LYS A 562 -53.06 3.46 4.19
C LYS A 562 -52.99 3.51 2.65
N LYS A 563 -52.28 4.50 2.09
CA LYS A 563 -51.77 4.39 0.69
C LYS A 563 -50.53 5.24 0.40
N ILE A 564 -49.80 5.67 1.43
CA ILE A 564 -48.51 6.37 1.31
C ILE A 564 -47.32 5.39 1.55
N SER A 565 -47.54 4.19 2.08
CA SER A 565 -46.44 3.27 2.47
C SER A 565 -45.94 2.31 1.37
N LYS A 566 -46.57 2.25 0.20
CA LYS A 566 -46.08 1.40 -0.92
C LYS A 566 -45.13 2.14 -1.86
N TYR A 567 -45.22 3.47 -1.94
CA TYR A 567 -44.30 4.31 -2.70
C TYR A 567 -43.05 4.71 -1.91
N SER A 568 -43.11 4.68 -0.56
CA SER A 568 -41.92 4.89 0.27
C SER A 568 -40.93 3.72 0.22
N LYS A 569 -41.40 2.49 -0.01
CA LYS A 569 -40.50 1.32 -0.14
C LYS A 569 -39.70 1.32 -1.44
N TYR A 570 -40.23 1.85 -2.53
CA TYR A 570 -39.47 2.02 -3.77
C TYR A 570 -38.51 3.21 -3.66
N SER A 571 -38.90 4.30 -2.99
CA SER A 571 -37.95 5.38 -2.70
C SER A 571 -36.86 4.94 -1.72
N ASP A 572 -37.16 4.10 -0.73
CA ASP A 572 -36.18 3.59 0.23
C ASP A 572 -35.29 2.50 -0.36
N ALA A 573 -35.77 1.70 -1.32
CA ALA A 573 -34.96 0.75 -2.07
C ALA A 573 -34.01 1.48 -3.04
N ILE A 574 -34.49 2.51 -3.75
CA ILE A 574 -33.66 3.39 -4.58
C ILE A 574 -32.67 4.17 -3.71
N MET A 575 -33.09 4.70 -2.55
CA MET A 575 -32.23 5.43 -1.61
C MET A 575 -31.22 4.52 -0.88
N LYS A 576 -31.53 3.23 -0.66
CA LYS A 576 -30.56 2.24 -0.13
C LYS A 576 -29.59 1.76 -1.21
N GLN A 577 -29.97 1.78 -2.49
CA GLN A 577 -29.06 1.53 -3.61
C GLN A 577 -28.10 2.70 -3.91
N PHE A 578 -28.41 3.91 -3.41
CA PHE A 578 -27.50 5.07 -3.42
C PHE A 578 -26.41 5.03 -2.33
N GLN A 579 -26.34 3.97 -1.51
CA GLN A 579 -25.45 3.90 -0.34
C GLN A 579 -24.11 3.19 -0.62
N TYR A 580 -23.57 3.39 -1.82
CA TYR A 580 -22.19 3.08 -2.17
C TYR A 580 -21.63 4.26 -2.98
N PHE A 581 -20.97 5.19 -2.29
CA PHE A 581 -20.32 6.35 -2.92
C PHE A 581 -18.82 6.07 -3.07
N GLU A 582 -18.34 6.14 -4.32
CA GLU A 582 -16.97 5.85 -4.72
C GLU A 582 -15.99 6.99 -4.43
N ARG A 583 -14.72 6.57 -4.26
CA ARG A 583 -13.54 7.36 -3.91
C ARG A 583 -13.18 8.38 -4.98
N SER A 584 -13.28 9.65 -4.61
CA SER A 584 -12.78 10.80 -5.35
C SER A 584 -11.35 11.15 -4.91
N LYS A 585 -10.49 11.53 -5.87
CA LYS A 585 -9.05 11.75 -5.64
C LYS A 585 -8.68 13.21 -5.95
N ASN A 586 -7.89 13.83 -5.07
CA ASN A 586 -7.18 15.06 -5.38
C ASN A 586 -5.86 14.67 -6.06
N ILE A 587 -5.68 15.00 -7.34
CA ILE A 587 -4.57 14.43 -8.12
C ILE A 587 -3.39 15.40 -8.28
N GLY A 588 -3.63 16.71 -8.22
CA GLY A 588 -2.56 17.70 -8.36
C GLY A 588 -2.85 19.05 -7.73
N VAL A 589 -1.78 19.69 -7.25
CA VAL A 589 -1.79 21.02 -6.63
C VAL A 589 -0.77 21.93 -7.31
N ALA A 590 -1.15 23.17 -7.63
CA ALA A 590 -0.23 24.20 -8.12
C ALA A 590 -0.42 25.52 -7.36
N ILE A 591 0.68 26.26 -7.18
CA ILE A 591 0.72 27.52 -6.44
C ILE A 591 1.13 28.64 -7.40
N THR A 592 0.48 29.80 -7.27
CA THR A 592 0.80 31.01 -8.04
C THR A 592 1.57 32.03 -7.21
N VAL A 593 2.31 32.91 -7.88
CA VAL A 593 3.01 34.07 -7.29
C VAL A 593 2.02 35.02 -6.56
N ASN A 594 0.74 35.03 -6.97
CA ASN A 594 -0.30 35.89 -6.41
C ASN A 594 -1.04 35.30 -5.19
N LYS A 595 -0.44 34.35 -4.48
CA LYS A 595 -1.02 33.71 -3.28
C LYS A 595 -2.31 32.91 -3.53
N LEU A 596 -2.53 32.47 -4.77
CA LEU A 596 -3.63 31.57 -5.13
C LEU A 596 -3.13 30.13 -5.18
N LEU A 597 -3.90 29.24 -4.58
CA LEU A 597 -3.80 27.79 -4.65
C LEU A 597 -4.78 27.28 -5.69
N VAL A 598 -4.30 26.53 -6.68
CA VAL A 598 -5.13 25.87 -7.69
C VAL A 598 -4.98 24.36 -7.52
N PHE A 599 -6.08 23.61 -7.44
CA PHE A 599 -6.04 22.16 -7.31
C PHE A 599 -7.15 21.46 -8.12
N ILE A 600 -6.94 20.17 -8.43
CA ILE A 600 -7.86 19.34 -9.23
C ILE A 600 -8.53 18.30 -8.33
N ASN A 601 -9.86 18.22 -8.39
CA ASN A 601 -10.66 17.15 -7.80
C ASN A 601 -11.35 16.32 -8.89
N ASN A 602 -11.28 15.01 -8.77
CA ASN A 602 -12.04 14.07 -9.61
C ASN A 602 -13.28 13.59 -8.86
N GLU A 603 -14.48 14.02 -9.26
CA GLU A 603 -15.74 13.49 -8.73
C GLU A 603 -16.36 12.48 -9.70
N ILE A 604 -16.55 11.24 -9.24
CA ILE A 604 -17.30 10.22 -9.98
C ILE A 604 -18.78 10.37 -9.61
N ALA A 605 -19.61 10.78 -10.57
CA ALA A 605 -21.06 10.69 -10.42
C ALA A 605 -21.54 9.39 -11.08
N SER A 606 -21.89 8.37 -10.28
CA SER A 606 -22.56 7.18 -10.80
C SER A 606 -24.05 7.46 -10.98
N PHE A 607 -24.54 7.38 -12.21
CA PHE A 607 -25.97 7.23 -12.49
C PHE A 607 -26.13 5.94 -13.27
N ASP A 608 -26.93 5.00 -12.78
CA ASP A 608 -27.48 3.96 -13.65
C ASP A 608 -28.78 3.35 -13.11
N PRO A 609 -29.69 2.93 -14.01
CA PRO A 609 -29.43 1.80 -14.92
C PRO A 609 -29.56 2.14 -16.42
N GLY A 610 -28.51 1.84 -17.19
CA GLY A 610 -28.36 2.16 -18.61
C GLY A 610 -26.95 2.56 -19.10
N HIS A 611 -25.87 1.97 -18.57
CA HIS A 611 -24.45 2.04 -18.97
C HIS A 611 -23.94 3.38 -19.55
N PHE A 612 -23.89 4.45 -18.75
CA PHE A 612 -23.01 5.60 -19.05
C PHE A 612 -22.42 6.22 -17.77
N PHE A 613 -21.11 6.01 -17.52
CA PHE A 613 -20.37 6.71 -16.47
C PHE A 613 -19.92 8.08 -16.99
N THR A 614 -20.31 9.17 -16.31
CA THR A 614 -19.79 10.52 -16.60
C THR A 614 -19.06 11.04 -15.37
N VAL A 615 -17.75 11.20 -15.45
CA VAL A 615 -16.93 11.77 -14.36
C VAL A 615 -16.89 13.30 -14.55
N TYR A 616 -17.20 14.05 -13.49
CA TYR A 616 -17.13 15.51 -13.50
C TYR A 616 -15.86 15.96 -12.78
N HIS A 617 -15.11 16.87 -13.40
CA HIS A 617 -13.85 17.39 -12.86
C HIS A 617 -13.95 18.89 -12.61
N PHE A 618 -13.58 19.31 -11.40
CA PHE A 618 -13.56 20.71 -10.98
C PHE A 618 -12.10 21.13 -10.74
N PHE A 619 -11.71 22.31 -11.26
CA PHE A 619 -10.50 22.99 -10.79
C PHE A 619 -10.91 24.01 -9.74
N ASN A 620 -10.36 23.95 -8.55
CA ASN A 620 -10.71 24.88 -7.49
C ASN A 620 -9.59 25.90 -7.29
N VAL A 621 -9.96 27.18 -7.15
CA VAL A 621 -9.02 28.26 -6.84
C VAL A 621 -9.33 28.86 -5.47
N CYS A 622 -8.39 28.73 -4.55
CA CYS A 622 -8.52 29.22 -3.18
C CYS A 622 -7.39 30.20 -2.86
N ASN A 623 -7.69 31.23 -2.06
CA ASN A 623 -6.64 32.03 -1.42
C ASN A 623 -6.28 31.37 -0.09
N TYR A 624 -5.04 30.92 0.05
CA TYR A 624 -4.63 30.16 1.24
C TYR A 624 -4.37 31.05 2.48
N LYS A 625 -4.33 32.39 2.35
CA LYS A 625 -4.19 33.32 3.48
C LYS A 625 -5.52 33.86 4.01
N LYS A 626 -6.55 33.91 3.17
CA LYS A 626 -7.93 34.24 3.56
C LYS A 626 -8.76 33.05 3.10
N ILE A 627 -9.01 32.07 3.98
CA ILE A 627 -9.76 30.84 3.65
C ILE A 627 -11.18 31.20 3.19
N ASN A 628 -11.27 31.58 1.93
CA ASN A 628 -12.46 31.87 1.17
C ASN A 628 -12.16 31.25 -0.21
N SER A 629 -12.97 30.28 -0.64
CA SER A 629 -12.92 29.79 -2.01
C SER A 629 -13.21 30.98 -2.93
N ILE A 630 -12.27 31.29 -3.83
CA ILE A 630 -12.41 32.47 -4.70
C ILE A 630 -13.21 32.12 -5.94
N CYS A 631 -13.19 30.86 -6.42
CA CYS A 631 -14.16 30.29 -7.37
C CYS A 631 -13.83 28.84 -7.78
N ASP A 632 -14.87 28.10 -8.15
CA ASP A 632 -14.80 26.81 -8.83
C ASP A 632 -14.72 27.02 -10.35
N PHE A 633 -13.76 26.41 -11.04
CA PHE A 633 -13.76 26.30 -12.49
C PHE A 633 -14.75 25.22 -12.90
N ILE A 634 -15.84 25.65 -13.50
CA ILE A 634 -16.82 24.77 -14.14
C ILE A 634 -16.27 24.40 -15.52
N SER A 635 -15.77 23.16 -15.64
CA SER A 635 -15.68 22.49 -16.94
C SER A 635 -17.07 22.53 -17.60
N ILE A 636 -17.11 22.86 -18.89
CA ILE A 636 -18.29 23.13 -19.73
C ILE A 636 -19.35 22.02 -19.58
N SER A 637 -20.22 22.14 -18.56
CA SER A 637 -21.33 21.21 -18.35
C SER A 637 -22.67 21.92 -18.30
N GLN A 638 -22.75 23.25 -18.13
CA GLN A 638 -24.04 23.94 -18.24
C GLN A 638 -24.62 23.87 -19.66
N TYR A 639 -23.79 24.01 -20.70
CA TYR A 639 -24.27 23.88 -22.07
C TYR A 639 -24.57 22.43 -22.45
N LEU A 640 -23.73 21.46 -22.04
CA LEU A 640 -23.94 20.05 -22.34
C LEU A 640 -25.08 19.42 -21.52
N TYR A 641 -25.32 19.85 -20.28
CA TYR A 641 -26.38 19.33 -19.40
C TYR A 641 -27.73 19.95 -19.72
N ILE A 642 -27.78 21.24 -20.08
CA ILE A 642 -29.00 21.87 -20.62
C ILE A 642 -29.32 21.29 -22.00
N SER A 643 -28.32 21.08 -22.87
CA SER A 643 -28.55 20.40 -24.15
C SER A 643 -28.86 18.92 -23.99
N LEU A 644 -28.36 18.21 -22.99
CA LEU A 644 -28.76 16.84 -22.65
C LEU A 644 -30.18 16.79 -22.07
N LEU A 645 -30.59 17.76 -21.25
CA LEU A 645 -31.97 17.89 -20.75
C LEU A 645 -32.96 18.29 -21.85
N LEU A 646 -32.56 19.20 -22.76
CA LEU A 646 -33.32 19.50 -23.96
C LEU A 646 -33.33 18.30 -24.91
N PHE A 647 -32.23 17.55 -25.03
CA PHE A 647 -32.14 16.37 -25.87
C PHE A 647 -32.99 15.23 -25.29
N ILE A 648 -32.97 14.98 -23.98
CA ILE A 648 -33.86 14.02 -23.32
C ILE A 648 -35.31 14.50 -23.42
N SER A 649 -35.59 15.79 -23.28
CA SER A 649 -36.94 16.34 -23.50
C SER A 649 -37.40 16.14 -24.93
N VAL A 650 -36.54 16.41 -25.91
CA VAL A 650 -36.82 16.26 -27.34
C VAL A 650 -36.93 14.79 -27.72
N VAL A 651 -36.09 13.91 -27.17
CA VAL A 651 -36.15 12.45 -27.36
C VAL A 651 -37.39 11.88 -26.68
N CYS A 652 -37.80 12.34 -25.50
CA CYS A 652 -39.06 11.94 -24.87
C CYS A 652 -40.28 12.46 -25.66
N GLN A 653 -40.22 13.68 -26.21
CA GLN A 653 -41.26 14.20 -27.10
C GLN A 653 -41.29 13.44 -28.43
N LEU A 654 -40.14 13.07 -28.99
CA LEU A 654 -40.03 12.21 -30.17
C LEU A 654 -40.52 10.79 -29.88
N LEU A 655 -40.26 10.22 -28.70
CA LEU A 655 -40.77 8.90 -28.30
C LEU A 655 -42.29 8.90 -28.10
N ILE A 656 -42.87 9.97 -27.56
CA ILE A 656 -44.32 10.16 -27.48
C ILE A 656 -44.92 10.30 -28.89
N ILE A 657 -44.27 11.07 -29.77
CA ILE A 657 -44.68 11.20 -31.18
C ILE A 657 -44.49 9.87 -31.93
N ILE A 658 -43.45 9.09 -31.63
CA ILE A 658 -43.20 7.77 -32.21
C ILE A 658 -44.24 6.78 -31.70
N ASP A 659 -44.66 6.82 -30.43
CA ASP A 659 -45.77 6.00 -29.93
C ASP A 659 -47.10 6.37 -30.60
N ASP A 660 -47.37 7.66 -30.82
CA ASP A 660 -48.54 8.13 -31.57
C ASP A 660 -48.48 7.77 -33.07
N ILE A 661 -47.28 7.81 -33.67
CA ILE A 661 -47.04 7.40 -35.06
C ILE A 661 -47.10 5.87 -35.20
N ILE A 662 -46.59 5.10 -34.24
CA ILE A 662 -46.70 3.63 -34.19
C ILE A 662 -48.17 3.23 -34.01
N LEU A 663 -48.94 3.94 -33.17
CA LEU A 663 -50.40 3.76 -33.05
C LEU A 663 -51.16 4.14 -34.34
N TYR A 664 -50.67 5.14 -35.08
CA TYR A 664 -51.23 5.54 -36.37
C TYR A 664 -50.87 4.55 -37.50
N ILE A 665 -49.65 4.03 -37.49
CA ILE A 665 -49.13 3.03 -38.43
C ILE A 665 -49.75 1.65 -38.19
N LEU A 666 -50.01 1.27 -36.93
CA LEU A 666 -50.77 0.05 -36.60
C LEU A 666 -52.23 0.12 -37.06
N ARG A 667 -52.72 1.31 -37.45
CA ARG A 667 -54.04 1.53 -38.05
C ARG A 667 -54.07 1.39 -39.58
N TYR A 668 -52.92 1.45 -40.27
CA TYR A 668 -52.84 1.33 -41.74
C TYR A 668 -51.56 0.60 -42.19
N PRO A 669 -51.66 -0.61 -42.79
CA PRO A 669 -50.50 -1.45 -43.03
C PRO A 669 -49.81 -1.07 -44.34
N ASN A 670 -48.75 -0.27 -44.28
CA ASN A 670 -47.81 -0.15 -45.39
C ASN A 670 -46.40 -0.47 -44.91
N PHE A 671 -45.97 -1.71 -45.17
CA PHE A 671 -44.81 -2.37 -44.57
C PHE A 671 -43.46 -1.75 -45.00
N SER A 672 -43.37 -1.12 -46.19
CA SER A 672 -42.10 -0.57 -46.68
C SER A 672 -41.69 0.75 -46.00
N LEU A 673 -42.67 1.56 -45.56
CA LEU A 673 -42.40 2.83 -44.88
C LEU A 673 -41.86 2.61 -43.46
N ILE A 674 -42.33 1.55 -42.79
CA ILE A 674 -41.92 1.15 -41.43
C ILE A 674 -40.45 0.71 -41.41
N VAL A 675 -40.04 -0.12 -42.38
CA VAL A 675 -38.66 -0.60 -42.49
C VAL A 675 -37.70 0.54 -42.85
N PHE A 676 -38.13 1.50 -43.68
CA PHE A 676 -37.33 2.68 -44.01
C PHE A 676 -37.12 3.61 -42.79
N LEU A 677 -38.18 3.86 -42.01
CA LEU A 677 -38.13 4.67 -40.79
C LEU A 677 -37.27 4.03 -39.69
N LEU A 678 -37.37 2.70 -39.50
CA LEU A 678 -36.53 1.97 -38.54
C LEU A 678 -35.05 1.99 -38.95
N SER A 679 -34.70 1.85 -40.23
CA SER A 679 -33.30 1.93 -40.69
C SER A 679 -32.71 3.34 -40.55
N LEU A 680 -33.54 4.38 -40.67
CA LEU A 680 -33.14 5.77 -40.48
C LEU A 680 -32.90 6.07 -38.99
N LEU A 681 -33.73 5.51 -38.10
CA LEU A 681 -33.56 5.57 -36.65
C LEU A 681 -32.29 4.84 -36.18
N ASP A 682 -31.99 3.66 -36.72
CA ASP A 682 -30.75 2.92 -36.40
C ASP A 682 -29.50 3.67 -36.86
N LYS A 683 -29.53 4.30 -38.04
CA LYS A 683 -28.42 5.15 -38.53
C LYS A 683 -28.24 6.43 -37.72
N LEU A 684 -29.33 7.03 -37.24
CA LEU A 684 -29.29 8.19 -36.33
C LEU A 684 -28.72 7.79 -34.96
N LEU A 685 -29.14 6.66 -34.40
CA LEU A 685 -28.65 6.13 -33.12
C LEU A 685 -27.15 5.83 -33.17
N TYR A 686 -26.66 5.18 -34.25
CA TYR A 686 -25.24 4.87 -34.42
C TYR A 686 -24.36 6.10 -34.70
N SER A 687 -24.91 7.18 -35.27
CA SER A 687 -24.15 8.41 -35.54
C SER A 687 -23.96 9.31 -34.31
N LEU A 688 -24.76 9.10 -33.25
CA LEU A 688 -24.81 9.97 -32.05
C LEU A 688 -23.99 9.43 -30.86
N ILE A 689 -23.52 8.18 -30.92
CA ILE A 689 -22.73 7.52 -29.87
C ILE A 689 -21.25 7.99 -29.73
N PRO A 690 -20.56 8.63 -30.70
CA PRO A 690 -19.13 8.93 -30.52
C PRO A 690 -18.75 10.12 -29.59
N PHE A 691 -19.67 10.83 -28.94
CA PHE A 691 -19.35 12.15 -28.34
C PHE A 691 -19.39 12.28 -26.81
N ILE A 692 -19.28 11.19 -26.07
CA ILE A 692 -19.12 11.23 -24.60
C ILE A 692 -17.79 10.59 -24.24
N PHE A 693 -16.70 11.35 -24.36
CA PHE A 693 -15.40 10.94 -23.81
C PHE A 693 -15.18 11.59 -22.45
N ASN A 694 -15.06 10.74 -21.43
CA ASN A 694 -14.62 11.03 -20.06
C ASN A 694 -13.28 11.79 -20.09
N ASP A 695 -13.28 13.08 -19.77
CA ASP A 695 -12.06 13.90 -19.81
C ASP A 695 -11.54 14.15 -18.39
N SER A 696 -10.62 13.30 -17.93
CA SER A 696 -10.06 13.37 -16.58
C SER A 696 -8.72 14.08 -16.57
N ALA A 697 -8.63 15.17 -15.82
CA ALA A 697 -7.37 15.88 -15.64
C ALA A 697 -6.46 15.14 -14.65
N THR A 698 -5.21 14.91 -15.06
CA THR A 698 -4.23 14.07 -14.36
C THR A 698 -3.09 14.88 -13.77
N THR A 699 -2.82 16.05 -14.34
CA THR A 699 -1.70 16.90 -13.95
C THR A 699 -1.98 18.38 -14.25
N LEU A 700 -1.32 19.27 -13.50
CA LEU A 700 -1.55 20.71 -13.52
C LEU A 700 -0.21 21.44 -13.56
N SER A 701 -0.15 22.51 -14.36
CA SER A 701 0.94 23.49 -14.36
C SER A 701 0.39 24.90 -14.53
N ILE A 702 1.18 25.90 -14.15
CA ILE A 702 0.82 27.32 -14.28
C ILE A 702 1.98 28.03 -14.96
N THR A 703 1.64 28.97 -15.82
CA THR A 703 2.61 29.87 -16.47
C THR A 703 3.32 30.77 -15.45
N PRO A 704 4.60 31.13 -15.66
CA PRO A 704 5.36 31.97 -14.72
C PRO A 704 4.72 33.33 -14.40
N ASP A 705 4.00 33.90 -15.37
CA ASP A 705 3.24 35.15 -15.19
C ASP A 705 1.96 34.99 -14.35
N GLY A 706 1.55 33.76 -14.06
CA GLY A 706 0.35 33.42 -13.29
C GLY A 706 -0.97 33.63 -14.05
N ASN A 707 -0.94 33.92 -15.35
CA ASN A 707 -2.14 34.25 -16.12
C ASN A 707 -2.86 33.03 -16.67
N TYR A 708 -2.11 31.97 -16.99
CA TYR A 708 -2.65 30.75 -17.59
C TYR A 708 -2.42 29.52 -16.72
N VAL A 709 -3.47 28.70 -16.61
CA VAL A 709 -3.45 27.36 -16.02
C VAL A 709 -3.47 26.34 -17.15
N ILE A 710 -2.62 25.33 -17.06
CA ILE A 710 -2.47 24.28 -18.06
C ILE A 710 -2.75 22.94 -17.37
N ALA A 711 -3.61 22.12 -17.95
CA ALA A 711 -3.90 20.78 -17.43
C ALA A 711 -3.77 19.72 -18.52
N GLY A 712 -3.15 18.61 -18.14
CA GLY A 712 -3.07 17.40 -18.94
C GLY A 712 -4.20 16.44 -18.58
N SER A 713 -4.61 15.62 -19.55
CA SER A 713 -5.76 14.73 -19.42
C SER A 713 -5.43 13.27 -19.75
N THR A 714 -6.24 12.35 -19.22
CA THR A 714 -6.32 10.94 -19.63
C THR A 714 -6.61 10.77 -21.12
N ASN A 715 -7.27 11.75 -21.75
CA ASN A 715 -7.64 11.70 -23.16
C ASN A 715 -6.55 12.23 -24.09
N SER A 716 -5.28 12.25 -23.66
CA SER A 716 -4.13 12.71 -24.46
C SER A 716 -4.19 14.19 -24.89
N THR A 717 -5.08 14.99 -24.29
CA THR A 717 -5.22 16.42 -24.61
C THR A 717 -4.66 17.31 -23.50
N ILE A 718 -4.03 18.41 -23.90
CA ILE A 718 -3.61 19.47 -22.98
C ILE A 718 -4.53 20.65 -23.20
N LYS A 719 -5.09 21.20 -22.13
CA LYS A 719 -5.96 22.35 -22.17
C LYS A 719 -5.33 23.52 -21.42
N VAL A 720 -5.48 24.72 -21.97
CA VAL A 720 -4.96 25.97 -21.41
C VAL A 720 -6.11 26.91 -21.13
N TRP A 721 -6.20 27.40 -19.89
CA TRP A 721 -7.23 28.34 -19.45
C TRP A 721 -6.60 29.63 -18.96
N HIS A 722 -7.29 30.74 -19.18
CA HIS A 722 -6.91 32.02 -18.60
C HIS A 722 -7.53 32.15 -17.20
N LEU A 723 -6.72 32.38 -16.17
CA LEU A 723 -7.10 32.37 -14.76
C LEU A 723 -8.11 33.48 -14.41
N GLN A 724 -7.84 34.72 -14.83
CA GLN A 724 -8.72 35.86 -14.53
C GLN A 724 -10.07 35.79 -15.25
N THR A 725 -10.07 35.47 -16.55
CA THR A 725 -11.30 35.42 -17.37
C THR A 725 -12.06 34.10 -17.22
N LYS A 726 -11.42 33.06 -16.68
CA LYS A 726 -11.94 31.70 -16.50
C LYS A 726 -12.40 31.04 -17.80
N LYS A 727 -11.87 31.49 -18.94
CA LYS A 727 -12.18 30.93 -20.26
C LYS A 727 -11.09 29.97 -20.71
N LEU A 728 -11.51 28.88 -21.35
CA LEU A 728 -10.62 28.02 -22.11
C LEU A 728 -10.00 28.87 -23.24
N HIS A 729 -8.68 28.91 -23.28
CA HIS A 729 -7.93 29.69 -24.26
C HIS A 729 -7.66 28.85 -25.52
N PHE A 730 -7.08 27.66 -25.39
CA PHE A 730 -6.89 26.71 -26.48
C PHE A 730 -6.63 25.27 -25.97
N VAL A 731 -6.59 24.32 -26.91
CA VAL A 731 -6.31 22.89 -26.67
C VAL A 731 -5.17 22.43 -27.58
N LEU A 732 -4.21 21.72 -27.02
CA LEU A 732 -3.13 21.05 -27.75
C LEU A 732 -3.43 19.54 -27.80
N LYS A 733 -3.23 18.93 -28.97
CA LYS A 733 -3.44 17.50 -29.24
C LYS A 733 -2.24 16.94 -29.99
N GLY A 734 -1.77 15.77 -29.60
CA GLY A 734 -0.68 15.08 -30.30
C GLY A 734 -0.06 13.90 -29.56
N HIS A 735 -0.24 13.77 -28.24
CA HIS A 735 0.06 12.54 -27.52
C HIS A 735 -0.92 11.42 -27.91
N GLN A 736 -0.51 10.17 -27.75
CA GLN A 736 -1.34 9.00 -28.05
C GLN A 736 -2.00 8.39 -26.81
N GLU A 737 -1.45 8.67 -25.64
CA GLU A 737 -1.97 8.22 -24.36
C GLU A 737 -2.08 9.37 -23.35
N GLU A 738 -2.50 9.02 -22.14
CA GLU A 738 -2.63 9.93 -20.99
C GLU A 738 -1.38 10.79 -20.77
N ILE A 739 -1.59 12.08 -20.52
CA ILE A 739 -0.54 13.00 -20.11
C ILE A 739 -0.36 12.85 -18.61
N THR A 740 0.86 12.62 -18.15
CA THR A 740 1.17 12.35 -16.73
C THR A 740 1.84 13.54 -16.07
N SER A 741 2.55 14.37 -16.85
CA SER A 741 3.32 15.49 -16.31
C SER A 741 3.43 16.66 -17.26
N LEU A 742 3.49 17.87 -16.70
CA LEU A 742 3.58 19.14 -17.41
C LEU A 742 4.53 20.10 -16.69
N ALA A 743 5.34 20.83 -17.45
CA ALA A 743 6.15 21.94 -16.95
C ALA A 743 6.27 23.03 -18.02
N VAL A 744 6.25 24.28 -17.59
CA VAL A 744 6.45 25.44 -18.47
C VAL A 744 7.88 25.92 -18.30
N THR A 745 8.53 26.33 -19.38
CA THR A 745 9.87 26.93 -19.31
C THR A 745 9.84 28.24 -18.51
N PRO A 746 10.94 28.62 -17.84
CA PRO A 746 11.00 29.85 -17.04
C PRO A 746 10.67 31.13 -17.83
N ASP A 747 10.97 31.14 -19.13
CA ASP A 747 10.64 32.25 -20.05
C ASP A 747 9.15 32.29 -20.46
N GLY A 748 8.35 31.27 -20.09
CA GLY A 748 6.93 31.16 -20.38
C GLY A 748 6.58 30.81 -21.83
N LYS A 749 7.57 30.58 -22.71
CA LYS A 749 7.34 30.39 -24.15
C LYS A 749 6.98 28.96 -24.52
N TYR A 750 7.59 27.99 -23.84
CA TYR A 750 7.44 26.58 -24.16
C TYR A 750 6.76 25.81 -23.03
N LEU A 751 5.95 24.83 -23.43
CA LEU A 751 5.39 23.82 -22.55
C LEU A 751 6.04 22.48 -22.86
N VAL A 752 6.44 21.77 -21.83
CA VAL A 752 6.96 20.41 -21.91
C VAL A 752 5.92 19.46 -21.31
N SER A 753 5.55 18.41 -22.04
CA SER A 753 4.61 17.39 -21.60
C SER A 753 5.18 15.99 -21.70
N GLY A 754 4.93 15.18 -20.67
CA GLY A 754 5.28 13.76 -20.62
C GLY A 754 4.03 12.91 -20.58
N SER A 755 4.09 11.73 -21.17
CA SER A 755 2.93 10.85 -21.33
C SER A 755 3.26 9.37 -21.12
N LYS A 756 2.20 8.58 -20.87
CA LYS A 756 2.25 7.11 -20.89
C LYS A 756 2.65 6.54 -22.25
N ASP A 757 2.54 7.33 -23.32
CA ASP A 757 3.03 6.96 -24.67
C ASP A 757 4.56 6.89 -24.78
N LYS A 758 5.28 7.06 -23.66
CA LYS A 758 6.74 6.98 -23.51
C LYS A 758 7.50 8.18 -24.12
N THR A 759 6.78 9.19 -24.58
CA THR A 759 7.37 10.37 -25.23
C THR A 759 7.29 11.62 -24.38
N ILE A 760 8.18 12.57 -24.69
CA ILE A 760 8.13 13.93 -24.16
C ILE A 760 7.95 14.88 -25.34
N LYS A 761 6.95 15.76 -25.28
CA LYS A 761 6.66 16.73 -26.35
C LYS A 761 6.90 18.16 -25.88
N ILE A 762 7.50 18.97 -26.75
CA ILE A 762 7.74 20.38 -26.52
C ILE A 762 6.79 21.17 -27.41
N TRP A 763 6.01 22.06 -26.80
CA TRP A 763 4.99 22.88 -27.46
C TRP A 763 5.38 24.34 -27.35
N ASN A 764 5.19 25.11 -28.41
CA ASN A 764 5.29 26.56 -28.32
C ASN A 764 3.90 27.12 -28.00
N LEU A 765 3.79 27.87 -26.90
CA LEU A 765 2.51 28.38 -26.39
C LEU A 765 1.98 29.56 -27.21
N GLU A 766 2.85 30.29 -27.92
CA GLU A 766 2.48 31.40 -28.79
C GLU A 766 1.92 30.89 -30.12
N THR A 767 2.64 29.98 -30.78
CA THR A 767 2.25 29.41 -32.09
C THR A 767 1.25 28.26 -31.97
N ARG A 768 1.10 27.68 -30.77
CA ARG A 768 0.19 26.58 -30.42
C ARG A 768 0.46 25.29 -31.19
N LYS A 769 1.72 25.08 -31.56
CA LYS A 769 2.18 23.90 -32.30
C LYS A 769 3.23 23.12 -31.51
N GLU A 770 3.26 21.83 -31.78
CA GLU A 770 4.38 20.98 -31.38
C GLU A 770 5.65 21.46 -32.09
N CYS A 771 6.72 21.68 -31.32
CA CYS A 771 8.04 22.02 -31.85
C CYS A 771 8.79 20.75 -32.24
N PHE A 772 8.91 19.81 -31.30
CA PHE A 772 9.56 18.52 -31.49
C PHE A 772 9.16 17.53 -30.38
N THR A 773 9.47 16.26 -30.61
CA THR A 773 9.28 15.14 -29.67
C THR A 773 10.63 14.55 -29.30
N LEU A 774 10.82 14.25 -28.02
CA LEU A 774 11.96 13.50 -27.47
C LEU A 774 11.51 12.06 -27.18
N THR A 775 12.30 11.09 -27.64
CA THR A 775 12.04 9.65 -27.49
C THR A 775 13.28 8.96 -26.94
N GLY A 776 13.12 8.08 -25.95
CA GLY A 776 14.22 7.30 -25.40
C GLY A 776 13.90 6.54 -24.11
N HIS A 777 12.81 6.87 -23.41
CA HIS A 777 12.32 6.07 -22.29
C HIS A 777 11.71 4.73 -22.76
N GLY A 778 11.94 3.67 -21.98
CA GLY A 778 11.44 2.32 -22.27
C GLY A 778 9.99 2.09 -21.86
N ASP A 779 9.48 2.92 -20.95
CA ASP A 779 8.14 2.87 -20.38
C ASP A 779 7.61 4.30 -20.11
N SER A 780 6.37 4.40 -19.61
CA SER A 780 5.64 5.63 -19.29
C SER A 780 6.51 6.67 -18.58
N VAL A 781 6.55 7.90 -19.12
CA VAL A 781 7.11 9.04 -18.42
C VAL A 781 6.12 9.44 -17.33
N ASN A 782 6.51 9.44 -16.06
CA ASN A 782 5.59 9.73 -14.95
C ASN A 782 5.72 11.18 -14.48
N THR A 783 6.90 11.77 -14.61
CA THR A 783 7.21 13.09 -14.06
C THR A 783 8.26 13.81 -14.90
N LEU A 784 8.19 15.14 -14.93
CA LEU A 784 9.21 15.98 -15.55
C LEU A 784 9.38 17.31 -14.81
N SER A 785 10.54 17.93 -15.01
CA SER A 785 10.88 19.27 -14.52
C SER A 785 11.81 19.96 -15.51
N VAL A 786 11.72 21.28 -15.62
CA VAL A 786 12.62 22.11 -16.43
C VAL A 786 13.62 22.78 -15.49
N THR A 787 14.88 22.88 -15.91
CA THR A 787 15.91 23.59 -15.12
C THR A 787 15.62 25.10 -15.03
N PRO A 788 16.09 25.78 -13.97
CA PRO A 788 15.84 27.21 -13.78
C PRO A 788 16.38 28.10 -14.90
N ASP A 789 17.43 27.67 -15.60
CA ASP A 789 17.98 28.34 -16.79
C ASP A 789 17.16 28.10 -18.07
N GLY A 790 16.23 27.14 -18.06
CA GLY A 790 15.38 26.78 -19.18
C GLY A 790 16.05 25.93 -20.27
N ASN A 791 17.30 25.49 -20.05
CA ASN A 791 18.08 24.78 -21.09
C ASN A 791 17.83 23.28 -21.11
N TYR A 792 17.49 22.68 -19.96
CA TYR A 792 17.39 21.24 -19.80
C TYR A 792 16.02 20.79 -19.29
N VAL A 793 15.61 19.59 -19.71
CA VAL A 793 14.48 18.86 -19.17
C VAL A 793 14.99 17.65 -18.42
N VAL A 794 14.46 17.43 -17.22
CA VAL A 794 14.70 16.23 -16.43
C VAL A 794 13.42 15.42 -16.38
N SER A 795 13.45 14.16 -16.81
CA SER A 795 12.28 13.28 -16.83
C SER A 795 12.52 12.00 -16.04
N GLY A 796 11.49 11.56 -15.33
CA GLY A 796 11.47 10.31 -14.59
C GLY A 796 10.42 9.37 -15.13
N SER A 797 10.76 8.10 -15.28
CA SER A 797 9.90 7.11 -15.92
C SER A 797 9.69 5.87 -15.05
N LYS A 798 8.64 5.13 -15.41
CA LYS A 798 8.38 3.78 -14.93
C LYS A 798 9.47 2.78 -15.31
N ASP A 799 10.31 3.11 -16.29
CA ASP A 799 11.49 2.32 -16.67
C ASP A 799 12.65 2.38 -15.65
N LYS A 800 12.42 3.03 -14.48
CA LYS A 800 13.36 3.17 -13.35
C LYS A 800 14.50 4.16 -13.60
N THR A 801 14.48 4.85 -14.73
CA THR A 801 15.54 5.79 -15.11
C THR A 801 15.10 7.23 -14.98
N ILE A 802 16.09 8.11 -14.79
CA ILE A 802 15.94 9.55 -14.90
C ILE A 802 16.80 10.02 -16.07
N LYS A 803 16.20 10.72 -17.04
CA LYS A 803 16.91 11.20 -18.24
C LYS A 803 16.99 12.72 -18.24
N ILE A 804 18.13 13.23 -18.71
CA ILE A 804 18.40 14.65 -18.90
C ILE A 804 18.46 14.96 -20.39
N TRP A 805 17.68 15.93 -20.82
CA TRP A 805 17.52 16.31 -22.22
C TRP A 805 17.95 17.74 -22.43
N ASP A 806 18.71 17.98 -23.51
CA ASP A 806 19.07 19.31 -23.97
C ASP A 806 17.97 19.86 -24.89
N LEU A 807 17.39 21.02 -24.55
CA LEU A 807 16.35 21.62 -25.37
C LEU A 807 16.88 22.30 -26.64
N GLU A 808 18.14 22.72 -26.66
CA GLU A 808 18.79 23.33 -27.81
C GLU A 808 19.23 22.25 -28.82
N LYS A 809 19.96 21.23 -28.32
CA LYS A 809 20.47 20.12 -29.14
C LYS A 809 19.41 19.06 -29.46
N ARG A 810 18.32 18.99 -28.68
CA ARG A 810 17.20 18.05 -28.84
C ARG A 810 17.59 16.58 -28.70
N GLU A 811 18.56 16.32 -27.82
CA GLU A 811 19.09 14.98 -27.56
C GLU A 811 19.15 14.69 -26.07
N GLU A 812 19.25 13.40 -25.75
CA GLU A 812 19.57 12.95 -24.41
C GLU A 812 21.04 13.23 -24.12
N ILE A 813 21.33 13.92 -23.02
CA ILE A 813 22.71 14.17 -22.58
C ILE A 813 23.23 12.98 -21.79
N PHE A 814 22.42 12.52 -20.81
CA PHE A 814 22.76 11.37 -19.98
C PHE A 814 21.54 10.81 -19.22
N THR A 815 21.71 9.60 -18.71
CA THR A 815 20.74 8.88 -17.87
C THR A 815 21.32 8.60 -16.49
N PHE A 816 20.57 8.93 -15.43
CA PHE A 816 20.82 8.41 -14.09
C PHE A 816 20.16 7.05 -13.91
N THR A 817 20.93 6.09 -13.40
CA THR A 817 20.47 4.75 -13.01
C THR A 817 20.84 4.51 -11.55
N GLY A 818 19.87 4.15 -10.72
CA GLY A 818 20.10 3.84 -9.30
C GLY A 818 18.85 3.42 -8.54
N HIS A 819 17.69 3.96 -8.93
CA HIS A 819 16.41 3.47 -8.43
C HIS A 819 16.12 2.04 -8.91
N THR A 820 15.47 1.26 -8.05
CA THR A 820 15.13 -0.16 -8.34
C THR A 820 13.69 -0.35 -8.80
N ASP A 821 12.89 0.72 -8.74
CA ASP A 821 11.50 0.78 -9.18
C ASP A 821 11.16 2.13 -9.85
N SER A 822 9.90 2.29 -10.25
CA SER A 822 9.34 3.44 -10.96
C SER A 822 9.60 4.78 -10.28
N ILE A 823 10.02 5.77 -11.07
CA ILE A 823 10.13 7.16 -10.61
C ILE A 823 8.74 7.79 -10.57
N ASN A 824 8.34 8.31 -9.41
CA ASN A 824 7.02 8.90 -9.20
C ASN A 824 7.04 10.43 -9.33
N ARG A 825 8.09 11.09 -8.81
CA ARG A 825 8.21 12.55 -8.87
C ARG A 825 9.65 13.03 -8.93
N ILE A 826 9.88 14.09 -9.71
CA ILE A 826 11.16 14.80 -9.78
C ILE A 826 10.99 16.30 -9.51
N LYS A 827 11.97 16.87 -8.82
CA LYS A 827 12.15 18.31 -8.61
C LYS A 827 13.62 18.68 -8.78
N ILE A 828 13.86 19.91 -9.20
CA ILE A 828 15.21 20.46 -9.37
C ILE A 828 15.33 21.61 -8.36
N THR A 829 16.50 21.78 -7.77
CA THR A 829 16.80 22.92 -6.91
C THR A 829 16.77 24.24 -7.69
N SER A 830 16.54 25.34 -6.98
CA SER A 830 16.48 26.70 -7.52
C SER A 830 17.80 27.13 -8.16
N ASN A 831 18.93 26.63 -7.63
CA ASN A 831 20.25 26.80 -8.24
C ASN A 831 20.52 25.92 -9.47
N GLY A 832 19.63 24.97 -9.80
CA GLY A 832 19.76 24.07 -10.95
C GLY A 832 20.81 22.95 -10.80
N LYS A 833 21.53 22.87 -9.68
CA LYS A 833 22.65 21.94 -9.48
C LYS A 833 22.23 20.55 -9.02
N LEU A 834 21.12 20.43 -8.32
CA LEU A 834 20.68 19.16 -7.73
C LEU A 834 19.32 18.73 -8.30
N VAL A 835 19.19 17.43 -8.52
CA VAL A 835 17.95 16.77 -8.90
C VAL A 835 17.49 15.92 -7.71
N ILE A 836 16.21 16.00 -7.36
CA ILE A 836 15.61 15.23 -6.27
C ILE A 836 14.54 14.35 -6.86
N SER A 837 14.67 13.04 -6.66
CA SER A 837 13.74 12.04 -7.15
C SER A 837 13.07 11.28 -6.02
N ALA A 838 11.78 11.03 -6.17
CA ALA A 838 10.98 10.16 -5.32
C ALA A 838 10.52 8.94 -6.12
N SER A 839 10.66 7.75 -5.55
CA SER A 839 10.47 6.48 -6.24
C SER A 839 9.58 5.50 -5.46
N SER A 840 8.97 4.56 -6.19
CA SER A 840 8.22 3.44 -5.65
C SER A 840 9.09 2.43 -4.88
N ASP A 841 10.41 2.50 -5.03
CA ASP A 841 11.36 1.69 -4.26
C ASP A 841 11.54 2.14 -2.80
N LYS A 842 10.70 3.06 -2.33
CA LYS A 842 10.69 3.66 -0.98
C LYS A 842 11.83 4.65 -0.72
N THR A 843 12.61 5.00 -1.74
CA THR A 843 13.73 5.93 -1.59
C THR A 843 13.45 7.31 -2.18
N LEU A 844 14.05 8.31 -1.56
CA LEU A 844 14.24 9.64 -2.09
C LEU A 844 15.74 9.84 -2.30
N GLN A 845 16.15 10.15 -3.52
CA GLN A 845 17.56 10.34 -3.88
C GLN A 845 17.82 11.78 -4.32
N VAL A 846 18.96 12.30 -3.90
CA VAL A 846 19.50 13.60 -4.33
C VAL A 846 20.69 13.34 -5.23
N TRP A 847 20.62 13.85 -6.44
CA TRP A 847 21.62 13.66 -7.49
C TRP A 847 22.29 15.00 -7.77
N ASP A 848 23.61 14.96 -7.97
CA ASP A 848 24.37 16.12 -8.42
C ASP A 848 24.45 16.13 -9.95
N PHE A 849 24.10 17.27 -10.55
CA PHE A 849 24.06 17.43 -12.01
C PHE A 849 25.45 17.44 -12.65
N GLU A 850 26.47 17.94 -11.94
CA GLU A 850 27.85 18.04 -12.43
C GLU A 850 28.59 16.71 -12.29
N THR A 851 28.54 16.08 -11.11
CA THR A 851 29.24 14.81 -10.86
C THR A 851 28.51 13.59 -11.43
N ARG A 852 27.20 13.72 -11.66
CA ARG A 852 26.29 12.65 -12.10
C ARG A 852 26.16 11.49 -11.11
N GLU A 853 26.39 11.76 -9.83
CA GLU A 853 26.33 10.78 -8.76
C GLU A 853 25.20 11.09 -7.76
N VAL A 854 24.79 10.07 -7.01
CA VAL A 854 23.90 10.23 -5.86
C VAL A 854 24.71 10.77 -4.69
N ILE A 855 24.33 11.94 -4.17
CA ILE A 855 25.02 12.56 -3.03
C ILE A 855 24.35 12.26 -1.69
N ALA A 856 23.06 11.94 -1.69
CA ALA A 856 22.33 11.56 -0.49
C ALA A 856 21.08 10.74 -0.82
N THR A 857 20.76 9.78 0.04
CA THR A 857 19.58 8.92 -0.07
C THR A 857 18.81 8.94 1.25
N PHE A 858 17.48 8.87 1.17
CA PHE A 858 16.61 8.66 2.30
C PHE A 858 15.61 7.54 1.99
N THR A 859 15.64 6.47 2.78
CA THR A 859 14.68 5.36 2.68
C THR A 859 13.56 5.52 3.70
N GLY A 860 12.32 5.60 3.22
CA GLY A 860 11.09 5.60 4.02
C GLY A 860 10.56 4.19 4.30
N GLU A 861 9.42 4.10 4.99
CA GLU A 861 8.75 2.83 5.28
C GLU A 861 7.89 2.32 4.11
N SER A 862 7.51 3.22 3.21
CA SER A 862 6.62 2.98 2.07
C SER A 862 7.05 3.76 0.83
N ALA A 863 6.46 3.45 -0.32
CA ALA A 863 6.77 4.09 -1.61
C ALA A 863 6.57 5.61 -1.52
N ILE A 864 7.54 6.38 -2.04
CA ILE A 864 7.48 7.85 -1.99
C ILE A 864 6.83 8.34 -3.29
N ASN A 865 5.65 8.94 -3.16
CA ASN A 865 4.82 9.35 -4.30
C ASN A 865 5.13 10.76 -4.79
N CYS A 866 5.52 11.63 -3.87
CA CYS A 866 5.72 13.04 -4.18
C CYS A 866 6.83 13.65 -3.34
N CYS A 867 7.54 14.61 -3.93
CA CYS A 867 8.51 15.47 -3.28
C CYS A 867 8.35 16.92 -3.74
N ALA A 868 8.80 17.85 -2.88
CA ALA A 868 8.95 19.27 -3.12
C ALA A 868 10.23 19.78 -2.47
N VAL A 869 10.82 20.82 -3.04
CA VAL A 869 12.09 21.40 -2.61
C VAL A 869 11.83 22.87 -2.31
N ALA A 870 12.35 23.35 -1.18
CA ALA A 870 12.20 24.73 -0.78
C ALA A 870 13.19 25.62 -1.55
N PRO A 871 12.94 26.93 -1.66
CA PRO A 871 13.85 27.87 -2.32
C PRO A 871 15.24 28.00 -1.68
N ASP A 872 15.44 27.46 -0.47
CA ASP A 872 16.74 27.39 0.20
C ASP A 872 17.64 26.26 -0.33
N ASP A 873 17.13 25.45 -1.25
CA ASP A 873 17.77 24.30 -1.91
C ASP A 873 18.24 23.17 -0.97
N VAL A 874 17.93 23.27 0.32
CA VAL A 874 18.33 22.29 1.34
C VAL A 874 17.13 21.63 2.03
N THR A 875 15.99 22.31 2.10
CA THR A 875 14.78 21.76 2.73
C THR A 875 13.95 21.00 1.71
N ILE A 876 13.67 19.73 2.00
CA ILE A 876 12.94 18.81 1.12
C ILE A 876 11.73 18.27 1.88
N VAL A 877 10.58 18.26 1.24
CA VAL A 877 9.36 17.67 1.80
C VAL A 877 8.89 16.54 0.89
N ALA A 878 8.64 15.36 1.44
CA ALA A 878 8.18 14.20 0.69
C ALA A 878 6.96 13.55 1.35
N GLY A 879 6.12 12.91 0.54
CA GLY A 879 4.94 12.18 0.98
C GLY A 879 4.96 10.74 0.47
N ASP A 880 4.62 9.80 1.34
CA ASP A 880 4.60 8.36 1.03
C ASP A 880 3.18 7.79 0.84
N GLU A 881 3.09 6.57 0.31
CA GLU A 881 1.83 5.81 0.21
C GLU A 881 1.23 5.48 1.59
N GLY A 882 2.09 5.37 2.60
CA GLY A 882 1.74 5.19 4.00
C GLY A 882 1.15 6.43 4.67
N GLY A 883 0.90 7.53 3.95
CA GLY A 883 0.31 8.76 4.49
C GLY A 883 1.22 9.57 5.42
N ASN A 884 2.52 9.24 5.46
CA ASN A 884 3.52 9.99 6.19
C ASN A 884 4.01 11.17 5.35
N MET A 885 4.35 12.25 6.05
CA MET A 885 4.95 13.46 5.49
C MET A 885 6.36 13.62 6.06
N HIS A 886 7.36 13.35 5.25
CA HIS A 886 8.77 13.49 5.61
C HIS A 886 9.23 14.93 5.39
N PHE A 887 9.79 15.53 6.44
CA PHE A 887 10.44 16.84 6.38
C PHE A 887 11.94 16.59 6.53
N LEU A 888 12.69 16.77 5.45
CA LEU A 888 14.10 16.43 5.36
C LEU A 888 14.92 17.71 5.16
N ARG A 889 16.14 17.71 5.68
CA ARG A 889 17.14 18.74 5.41
C ARG A 889 18.40 18.10 4.88
N LEU A 890 18.89 18.60 3.76
CA LEU A 890 20.17 18.23 3.19
C LEU A 890 21.29 18.95 3.96
N GLU A 891 22.16 18.18 4.60
CA GLU A 891 23.30 18.66 5.38
C GLU A 891 24.61 18.20 4.73
N GLY A 892 25.73 18.83 5.10
CA GLY A 892 27.06 18.49 4.54
C GLY A 892 27.33 19.01 3.12
N VAL A 893 26.41 19.78 2.53
CA VAL A 893 26.64 20.54 1.28
C VAL A 893 27.18 21.92 1.67
N GLY A 894 28.34 21.94 2.34
CA GLY A 894 29.08 23.18 2.54
C GLY A 894 29.50 23.73 1.18
N SER A 895 29.34 25.04 0.97
CA SER A 895 29.70 25.76 -0.25
C SER A 895 31.03 25.27 -0.82
N ARG A 896 30.96 24.45 -1.87
CA ARG A 896 32.08 24.34 -2.82
C ARG A 896 32.16 25.70 -3.51
N GLU A 897 32.81 26.65 -2.83
CA GLU A 897 33.27 27.91 -3.41
C GLU A 897 34.26 27.63 -4.54
#